data_AF-A0A1F3GE46-F1
#
_entry.id   AF-A0A1F3GE46-F1
#
_cell.length_a   1.000
_cell.length_b   1.000
_cell.length_c   1.000
_cell.angle_alpha   90.00
_cell.angle_beta   90.00
_cell.angle_gamma   90.00
#
_symmetry.space_group_name_H-M   'P 1'
#
loop_
_entity.id
_entity.type
_entity.pdbx_description
1 polymer ?
#
loop_
_entity_poly.entity_id
_entity_poly.type
_entity_poly.pdbx_seq_one_letter_code
_entity_poly.pdbx_strand_id
1 'polypeptide(L)'
;MLRKIFIVIAMIAGIAASSLAQEGVRPQPKVWLGFSGAANLNSYTGTTQMLNPNVYAQSAFHNGFGVGHYVSFFAEYRPTPVLGFMLNLGYDSRQGKFNQVMAPCNCPADLYSKISYFSIDPSIRIAPFASNFYVFFGAGYSYNLGFKFIYEQDLQPTVHSEFSNIRQNSWSTHVGIGYEIPLASVNSLTQVNLSPFVMFKPYFGQNPRDIESWDISTLRVGMAIKFGKTKAVAKAQEAPVYYYPPVAPVAPVVEKEAKFSVQVPVVIPTERVVKETFPLRNYVFFEEGSTEIPSRYIKLNKADALKFKIAQFQEPEPKDISHRSKRQLTAYNNILNILGNRMRDNKNLDVTLIGASAGNGSALGLSYAESVKKYLVNVFDISPLRIKTEGRNQPINPSEQPGGTKFLTLLREGDRRVDIVSKSGDLLAPLQITAVQQDPLDSRIYFITEDGSKSPIKSWNLEVSDESGIVQHYGPFTKNKESVSGNAILKDRKSGSFKAVMVGKAEDGSVIRKESTFKLSRSEAPVEGGYRFSILFDFDQPKTVASYDKFLTDVVAPLVKNNGTVIIHGHTDIIGDDEYNVNLSEQRAQDVKRILEQALKNLGTTGVKFEAYGFGSDKHYAPFENKLPEERFYNRTVIIDVIPY
;
A
#
# COMPACT_ATOMS: atom_id res chain seq x y z
N MET A 1 -10.05 -3.01 29.55
CA MET A 1 -9.64 -4.15 28.69
C MET A 1 -9.19 -3.71 27.30
N LEU A 2 -9.99 -2.92 26.56
CA LEU A 2 -9.62 -2.39 25.23
C LEU A 2 -8.26 -1.67 25.17
N ARG A 3 -7.95 -0.83 26.16
CA ARG A 3 -6.67 -0.09 26.21
C ARG A 3 -5.44 -1.00 26.30
N LYS A 4 -5.56 -2.14 26.99
CA LYS A 4 -4.49 -3.15 27.09
C LYS A 4 -4.39 -3.99 25.82
N ILE A 5 -5.51 -4.28 25.16
CA ILE A 5 -5.57 -4.94 23.84
C ILE A 5 -4.89 -4.06 22.77
N PHE A 6 -5.15 -2.75 22.78
CA PHE A 6 -4.51 -1.78 21.88
C PHE A 6 -2.99 -1.74 22.06
N ILE A 7 -2.49 -1.83 23.30
CA ILE A 7 -1.04 -1.83 23.58
C ILE A 7 -0.38 -3.11 23.05
N VAL A 8 -1.02 -4.28 23.18
CA VAL A 8 -0.50 -5.55 22.63
C VAL A 8 -0.54 -5.54 21.10
N ILE A 9 -1.63 -5.05 20.49
CA ILE A 9 -1.73 -4.88 19.03
C ILE A 9 -0.66 -3.89 18.52
N ALA A 10 -0.42 -2.79 19.24
CA ALA A 10 0.60 -1.81 18.89
C ALA A 10 2.03 -2.36 19.03
N MET A 11 2.30 -3.20 20.04
CA MET A 11 3.59 -3.88 20.18
C MET A 11 3.82 -4.89 19.04
N ILE A 12 2.80 -5.62 18.60
CA ILE A 12 2.91 -6.55 17.47
C ILE A 12 3.06 -5.80 16.15
N ALA A 13 2.37 -4.67 15.96
CA ALA A 13 2.59 -3.77 14.84
C ALA A 13 4.03 -3.20 14.84
N GLY A 14 4.59 -2.91 16.01
CA GLY A 14 5.99 -2.49 16.18
C GLY A 14 6.99 -3.59 15.80
N ILE A 15 6.73 -4.85 16.16
CA ILE A 15 7.57 -5.99 15.77
C ILE A 15 7.45 -6.27 14.26
N ALA A 16 6.25 -6.11 13.68
CA ALA A 16 6.02 -6.22 12.24
C ALA A 16 6.69 -5.10 11.43
N ALA A 17 6.90 -3.91 12.03
CA ALA A 17 7.64 -2.81 11.40
C ALA A 17 9.16 -3.05 11.37
N SER A 18 9.69 -3.91 12.23
CA SER A 18 11.13 -4.21 12.33
C SER A 18 11.62 -5.41 11.49
N SER A 19 10.75 -6.08 10.73
CA SER A 19 11.15 -7.16 9.81
C SER A 19 10.81 -6.86 8.35
N LEU A 20 11.35 -5.76 7.83
CA LEU A 20 11.55 -5.59 6.39
C LEU A 20 12.88 -6.28 6.03
N ALA A 21 12.84 -7.59 5.81
CA ALA A 21 13.99 -8.33 5.31
C ALA A 21 13.60 -9.54 4.46
N GLN A 22 14.09 -9.52 3.21
CA GLN A 22 14.21 -10.62 2.24
C GLN A 22 12.92 -11.08 1.54
N GLU A 23 12.64 -10.45 0.40
CA GLU A 23 11.85 -11.05 -0.69
C GLU A 23 12.79 -11.84 -1.62
N GLY A 24 13.05 -13.09 -1.24
CA GLY A 24 13.37 -14.15 -2.21
C GLY A 24 12.15 -15.06 -2.34
N VAL A 25 11.95 -15.69 -3.51
CA VAL A 25 10.85 -16.66 -3.72
C VAL A 25 11.13 -17.90 -2.88
N ARG A 26 10.67 -17.89 -1.63
CA ARG A 26 10.71 -19.05 -0.73
C ARG A 26 9.76 -20.12 -1.25
N PRO A 27 10.14 -21.40 -1.29
CA PRO A 27 9.19 -22.48 -1.50
C PRO A 27 8.04 -22.36 -0.50
N GLN A 28 6.80 -22.54 -0.96
CA GLN A 28 5.60 -22.43 -0.12
C GLN A 28 5.01 -23.83 0.12
N PRO A 29 5.37 -24.52 1.22
CA PRO A 29 4.71 -25.75 1.63
C PRO A 29 3.20 -25.56 1.74
N LYS A 30 2.45 -26.52 1.18
CA LYS A 30 1.00 -26.56 1.37
C LYS A 30 0.59 -27.06 2.74
N VAL A 31 1.45 -27.84 3.41
CA VAL A 31 1.20 -28.39 4.75
C VAL A 31 2.28 -27.90 5.70
N TRP A 32 1.85 -27.37 6.84
CA TRP A 32 2.71 -26.96 7.94
C TRP A 32 2.31 -27.71 9.19
N LEU A 33 3.29 -28.24 9.90
CA LEU A 33 3.11 -28.90 11.20
C LEU A 33 3.97 -28.20 12.24
N GLY A 34 3.52 -28.14 13.48
CA GLY A 34 4.25 -27.36 14.46
C GLY A 34 3.74 -27.51 15.88
N PHE A 35 4.38 -26.73 16.75
CA PHE A 35 3.99 -26.61 18.14
C PHE A 35 3.81 -25.13 18.47
N SER A 36 2.87 -24.84 19.37
CA SER A 36 2.66 -23.49 19.88
C SER A 36 2.65 -23.46 21.39
N GLY A 37 3.18 -22.36 21.94
CA GLY A 37 3.15 -22.04 23.36
C GLY A 37 2.57 -20.64 23.54
N ALA A 38 1.67 -20.48 24.51
CA ALA A 38 1.02 -19.20 24.75
C ALA A 38 0.67 -18.98 26.23
N ALA A 39 0.49 -17.71 26.60
CA ALA A 39 -0.14 -17.29 27.85
C ALA A 39 -1.61 -16.96 27.60
N ASN A 40 -2.50 -17.57 28.37
CA ASN A 40 -3.93 -17.28 28.40
C ASN A 40 -4.21 -16.25 29.49
N LEU A 41 -4.62 -15.05 29.10
CA LEU A 41 -5.10 -14.01 30.00
C LEU A 41 -6.61 -14.20 30.16
N ASN A 42 -7.02 -14.84 31.25
CA ASN A 42 -8.40 -15.22 31.52
C ASN A 42 -9.07 -14.14 32.37
N SER A 43 -10.15 -13.57 31.87
CA SER A 43 -11.01 -12.65 32.62
C SER A 43 -12.25 -13.39 33.05
N TYR A 44 -12.49 -13.44 34.35
CA TYR A 44 -13.70 -14.03 34.92
C TYR A 44 -14.76 -12.95 35.05
N THR A 45 -15.99 -13.31 34.71
CA THR A 45 -17.18 -12.47 34.85
C THR A 45 -18.31 -13.29 35.45
N GLY A 46 -19.34 -12.60 35.96
CA GLY A 46 -20.46 -13.24 36.63
C GLY A 46 -20.17 -13.57 38.09
N THR A 47 -20.87 -14.57 38.61
CA THR A 47 -20.92 -14.85 40.05
C THR A 47 -20.61 -16.32 40.34
N THR A 48 -19.88 -16.59 41.42
CA THR A 48 -19.80 -17.93 42.00
C THR A 48 -19.82 -17.92 43.53
N GLN A 49 -20.58 -18.81 44.15
CA GLN A 49 -20.71 -18.87 45.60
C GLN A 49 -20.75 -20.31 46.12
N MET A 50 -21.50 -21.20 45.48
CA MET A 50 -21.53 -22.61 45.83
C MET A 50 -20.35 -23.34 45.17
N LEU A 51 -19.24 -23.56 45.88
CA LEU A 51 -18.04 -24.16 45.29
C LEU A 51 -18.26 -25.65 45.02
N ASN A 52 -18.79 -26.38 45.99
CA ASN A 52 -19.31 -27.75 45.86
C ASN A 52 -20.37 -28.04 46.95
N PRO A 53 -21.02 -29.22 46.99
CA PRO A 53 -22.06 -29.51 47.98
C PRO A 53 -21.63 -29.39 49.45
N ASN A 54 -20.33 -29.46 49.73
CA ASN A 54 -19.77 -29.43 51.08
C ASN A 54 -19.12 -28.07 51.44
N VAL A 55 -18.92 -27.18 50.45
CA VAL A 55 -18.19 -25.92 50.60
C VAL A 55 -18.96 -24.79 49.93
N TYR A 56 -19.51 -23.90 50.76
CA TYR A 56 -20.29 -22.75 50.35
C TYR A 56 -19.65 -21.47 50.88
N ALA A 57 -19.32 -20.53 49.98
CA ALA A 57 -18.74 -19.26 50.37
C ALA A 57 -19.80 -18.36 51.03
N GLN A 58 -19.48 -17.75 52.17
CA GLN A 58 -20.41 -16.87 52.90
C GLN A 58 -20.74 -15.58 52.11
N SER A 59 -19.93 -15.23 51.12
CA SER A 59 -20.17 -14.12 50.20
C SER A 59 -19.85 -14.56 48.78
N ALA A 60 -20.66 -14.10 47.83
CA ALA A 60 -20.53 -14.47 46.43
C ALA A 60 -19.32 -13.77 45.79
N PHE A 61 -18.47 -14.53 45.11
CA PHE A 61 -17.35 -14.02 44.35
C PHE A 61 -17.82 -13.46 43.01
N HIS A 62 -17.27 -12.31 42.63
CA HIS A 62 -17.58 -11.64 41.37
C HIS A 62 -16.32 -11.21 40.64
N ASN A 63 -16.30 -11.46 39.34
CA ASN A 63 -15.19 -11.12 38.46
C ASN A 63 -13.83 -11.67 38.92
N GLY A 64 -12.82 -11.57 38.06
CA GLY A 64 -11.49 -12.05 38.40
C GLY A 64 -10.55 -12.05 37.21
N PHE A 65 -9.31 -12.43 37.48
CA PHE A 65 -8.30 -12.51 36.45
C PHE A 65 -7.28 -13.61 36.73
N GLY A 66 -6.73 -14.20 35.67
CA GLY A 66 -5.70 -15.21 35.78
C GLY A 66 -4.84 -15.36 34.54
N VAL A 67 -3.63 -15.87 34.75
CA VAL A 67 -2.72 -16.25 33.68
C VAL A 67 -2.56 -17.77 33.68
N GLY A 68 -3.01 -18.41 32.62
CA GLY A 68 -2.81 -19.83 32.36
C GLY A 68 -1.80 -20.07 31.24
N HIS A 69 -1.22 -21.25 31.18
CA HIS A 69 -0.37 -21.68 30.07
C HIS A 69 -1.18 -22.46 29.05
N TYR A 70 -0.77 -22.33 27.79
CA TYR A 70 -1.33 -23.06 26.67
C TYR A 70 -0.19 -23.68 25.86
N VAL A 71 -0.33 -24.96 25.53
CA VAL A 71 0.60 -25.67 24.65
C VAL A 71 -0.21 -26.50 23.68
N SER A 72 0.07 -26.39 22.39
CA SER A 72 -0.61 -27.17 21.37
C SER A 72 0.32 -27.74 20.31
N PHE A 73 -0.09 -28.87 19.76
CA PHE A 73 0.26 -29.24 18.41
C PHE A 73 -0.62 -28.47 17.43
N PHE A 74 -0.05 -28.09 16.30
CA PHE A 74 -0.74 -27.32 15.28
C PHE A 74 -0.48 -27.90 13.89
N ALA A 75 -1.53 -27.98 13.08
CA ALA A 75 -1.47 -28.32 11.66
C ALA A 75 -2.12 -27.21 10.82
N GLU A 76 -1.49 -26.89 9.68
CA GLU A 76 -1.98 -25.92 8.72
C GLU A 76 -1.98 -26.49 7.31
N TYR A 77 -3.07 -26.27 6.57
CA TYR A 77 -3.14 -26.54 5.14
C TYR A 77 -3.42 -25.25 4.35
N ARG A 78 -2.55 -24.92 3.40
CA ARG A 78 -2.62 -23.71 2.56
C ARG A 78 -2.84 -24.10 1.09
N PRO A 79 -4.09 -24.19 0.62
CA PRO A 79 -4.36 -24.46 -0.80
C PRO A 79 -3.95 -23.28 -1.71
N THR A 80 -4.01 -22.04 -1.22
CA THR A 80 -3.61 -20.82 -1.94
C THR A 80 -2.79 -19.91 -1.01
N PRO A 81 -2.09 -18.88 -1.53
CA PRO A 81 -1.37 -17.92 -0.68
C PRO A 81 -2.27 -17.12 0.27
N VAL A 82 -3.55 -16.96 -0.09
CA VAL A 82 -4.51 -16.13 0.67
C VAL A 82 -5.32 -16.95 1.67
N LEU A 83 -5.70 -18.19 1.34
CA LEU A 83 -6.58 -19.02 2.16
C LEU A 83 -5.83 -20.19 2.80
N GLY A 84 -6.08 -20.45 4.08
CA GLY A 84 -5.60 -21.63 4.77
C GLY A 84 -6.57 -22.19 5.81
N PHE A 85 -6.35 -23.42 6.23
CA PHE A 85 -7.08 -24.11 7.30
C PHE A 85 -6.11 -24.48 8.40
N MET A 86 -6.48 -24.17 9.63
CA MET A 86 -5.68 -24.28 10.84
C MET A 86 -6.36 -25.24 11.81
N LEU A 87 -5.61 -26.11 12.47
CA LEU A 87 -6.09 -26.97 13.54
C LEU A 87 -5.11 -26.96 14.70
N ASN A 88 -5.54 -26.50 15.87
CA ASN A 88 -4.74 -26.62 17.10
C ASN A 88 -5.34 -27.68 18.03
N LEU A 89 -4.50 -28.56 18.55
CA LEU A 89 -4.84 -29.58 19.54
C LEU A 89 -3.94 -29.38 20.74
N GLY A 90 -4.48 -28.99 21.89
CA GLY A 90 -3.62 -28.57 22.99
C GLY A 90 -4.23 -28.52 24.37
N TYR A 91 -3.36 -28.46 25.36
CA TYR A 91 -3.70 -28.20 26.76
C TYR A 91 -3.95 -26.70 26.96
N ASP A 92 -5.08 -26.36 27.58
CA ASP A 92 -5.60 -25.00 27.73
C ASP A 92 -5.91 -24.72 29.21
N SER A 93 -4.95 -24.14 29.94
CA SER A 93 -5.16 -23.72 31.33
C SER A 93 -5.93 -22.39 31.37
N ARG A 94 -7.03 -22.38 32.13
CA ARG A 94 -7.88 -21.20 32.36
C ARG A 94 -7.91 -20.78 33.82
N GLN A 95 -6.84 -21.10 34.55
CA GLN A 95 -6.69 -20.77 35.96
C GLN A 95 -6.69 -19.26 36.22
N GLY A 96 -6.99 -18.87 37.46
CA GLY A 96 -7.10 -17.48 37.87
C GLY A 96 -7.60 -17.29 39.29
N LYS A 97 -7.66 -16.03 39.72
CA LYS A 97 -8.12 -15.60 41.04
C LYS A 97 -9.36 -14.72 40.87
N PHE A 98 -10.41 -15.00 41.63
CA PHE A 98 -11.55 -14.10 41.74
C PHE A 98 -11.18 -12.85 42.56
N ASN A 99 -11.91 -11.76 42.37
CA ASN A 99 -11.71 -10.59 43.23
C ASN A 99 -12.07 -10.94 44.68
N GLN A 100 -11.25 -10.48 45.62
CA GLN A 100 -11.45 -10.72 47.04
C GLN A 100 -12.81 -10.17 47.49
N VAL A 101 -13.49 -10.90 48.37
CA VAL A 101 -14.77 -10.50 48.97
C VAL A 101 -14.65 -10.47 50.49
N MET A 102 -15.53 -9.71 51.14
CA MET A 102 -15.58 -9.65 52.60
C MET A 102 -16.72 -10.52 53.10
N ALA A 103 -16.40 -11.54 53.90
CA ALA A 103 -17.39 -12.36 54.59
C ALA A 103 -18.09 -11.59 55.73
N PRO A 104 -19.27 -12.02 56.23
CA PRO A 104 -20.01 -11.32 57.29
C PRO A 104 -19.24 -11.06 58.59
N CYS A 105 -18.18 -11.83 58.86
CA CYS A 105 -17.28 -11.60 60.00
C CYS A 105 -16.25 -10.47 59.78
N ASN A 106 -16.38 -9.70 58.69
CA ASN A 106 -15.38 -8.74 58.21
C ASN A 106 -14.02 -9.40 57.91
N CYS A 107 -14.07 -10.66 57.50
CA CYS A 107 -12.93 -11.49 57.16
C CYS A 107 -12.76 -11.51 55.63
N PRO A 108 -11.59 -11.11 55.10
CA PRO A 108 -11.30 -11.26 53.68
C PRO A 108 -11.34 -12.72 53.23
N ALA A 109 -11.93 -12.99 52.07
CA ALA A 109 -12.00 -14.31 51.45
C ALA A 109 -11.51 -14.26 50.00
N ASP A 110 -10.67 -15.22 49.63
CA ASP A 110 -10.02 -15.36 48.34
C ASP A 110 -10.36 -16.72 47.72
N LEU A 111 -10.62 -16.72 46.41
CA LEU A 111 -10.92 -17.93 45.65
C LEU A 111 -10.02 -18.03 44.41
N TYR A 112 -9.25 -19.11 44.35
CA TYR A 112 -8.42 -19.46 43.21
C TYR A 112 -9.03 -20.63 42.44
N SER A 113 -9.19 -20.46 41.14
CA SER A 113 -9.63 -21.50 40.22
C SER A 113 -8.43 -22.11 39.51
N LYS A 114 -8.36 -23.44 39.48
CA LYS A 114 -7.37 -24.23 38.74
C LYS A 114 -8.07 -25.12 37.71
N ILE A 115 -8.71 -24.47 36.75
CA ILE A 115 -9.40 -25.14 35.64
C ILE A 115 -8.47 -25.30 34.43
N SER A 116 -8.53 -26.47 33.80
CA SER A 116 -7.81 -26.75 32.56
C SER A 116 -8.60 -27.64 31.61
N TYR A 117 -8.34 -27.49 30.31
CA TYR A 117 -9.04 -28.21 29.24
C TYR A 117 -8.06 -28.85 28.26
N PHE A 118 -8.49 -29.93 27.62
CA PHE A 118 -8.00 -30.34 26.31
C PHE A 118 -8.82 -29.60 25.25
N SER A 119 -8.17 -28.91 24.33
CA SER A 119 -8.80 -28.03 23.34
C SER A 119 -8.54 -28.50 21.92
N ILE A 120 -9.57 -28.39 21.09
CA ILE A 120 -9.54 -28.63 19.63
C ILE A 120 -10.06 -27.34 18.97
N ASP A 121 -9.17 -26.57 18.37
CA ASP A 121 -9.47 -25.24 17.81
C ASP A 121 -9.24 -25.21 16.28
N PRO A 122 -10.19 -25.68 15.45
CA PRO A 122 -10.18 -25.47 14.01
C PRO A 122 -10.41 -23.99 13.65
N SER A 123 -9.65 -23.47 12.69
CA SER A 123 -9.76 -22.08 12.22
C SER A 123 -9.57 -21.95 10.72
N ILE A 124 -10.20 -20.94 10.13
CA ILE A 124 -9.92 -20.49 8.77
C ILE A 124 -8.91 -19.34 8.86
N ARG A 125 -7.84 -19.42 8.07
CA ARG A 125 -6.79 -18.41 7.94
C ARG A 125 -6.97 -17.63 6.65
N ILE A 126 -6.87 -16.30 6.73
CA ILE A 126 -6.90 -15.40 5.59
C ILE A 126 -5.67 -14.47 5.64
N ALA A 127 -4.89 -14.43 4.56
CA ALA A 127 -3.73 -13.56 4.37
C ALA A 127 -4.01 -12.58 3.21
N PRO A 128 -4.66 -11.43 3.47
CA PRO A 128 -5.27 -10.60 2.42
C PRO A 128 -4.29 -9.91 1.46
N PHE A 129 -3.01 -9.79 1.82
CA PHE A 129 -1.99 -9.10 1.03
C PHE A 129 -0.88 -10.03 0.49
N ALA A 130 -1.08 -11.35 0.54
CA ALA A 130 -0.02 -12.34 0.30
C ALA A 130 1.25 -12.11 1.15
N SER A 131 1.12 -11.35 2.25
CA SER A 131 2.16 -10.99 3.20
C SER A 131 2.33 -12.04 4.30
N ASN A 132 3.38 -11.91 5.10
CA ASN A 132 3.58 -12.69 6.32
C ASN A 132 2.50 -12.47 7.40
N PHE A 133 1.69 -11.40 7.31
CA PHE A 133 0.56 -11.14 8.19
C PHE A 133 -0.68 -11.98 7.80
N TYR A 134 -1.37 -12.54 8.79
CA TYR A 134 -2.62 -13.27 8.59
C TYR A 134 -3.62 -13.03 9.72
N VAL A 135 -4.90 -13.10 9.37
CA VAL A 135 -6.02 -13.14 10.31
C VAL A 135 -6.62 -14.53 10.32
N PHE A 136 -7.22 -14.95 11.43
CA PHE A 136 -7.92 -16.22 11.50
C PHE A 136 -9.15 -16.14 12.41
N PHE A 137 -10.16 -16.93 12.11
CA PHE A 137 -11.34 -17.08 12.94
C PHE A 137 -11.81 -18.54 12.92
N GLY A 138 -12.45 -18.98 13.98
CA GLY A 138 -12.81 -20.38 14.12
C GLY A 138 -13.73 -20.66 15.29
N ALA A 139 -13.97 -21.95 15.48
CA ALA A 139 -14.66 -22.50 16.62
C ALA A 139 -13.70 -23.38 17.42
N GLY A 140 -13.99 -23.56 18.71
CA GLY A 140 -13.18 -24.38 19.60
C GLY A 140 -14.05 -25.31 20.42
N TYR A 141 -13.64 -26.57 20.51
CA TYR A 141 -14.17 -27.54 21.45
C TYR A 141 -13.20 -27.70 22.62
N SER A 142 -13.70 -27.83 23.84
CA SER A 142 -12.88 -27.95 25.04
C SER A 142 -13.45 -28.99 26.00
N TYR A 143 -12.65 -30.00 26.31
CA TYR A 143 -12.95 -31.08 27.25
C TYR A 143 -12.23 -30.82 28.57
N ASN A 144 -12.95 -30.79 29.68
CA ASN A 144 -12.36 -30.46 30.98
C ASN A 144 -11.41 -31.57 31.48
N LEU A 145 -10.20 -31.18 31.90
CA LEU A 145 -9.17 -32.06 32.44
C LEU A 145 -8.93 -31.84 33.95
N GLY A 146 -9.31 -30.67 34.46
CA GLY A 146 -9.05 -30.28 35.84
C GLY A 146 -9.97 -29.16 36.28
N PHE A 147 -10.40 -29.22 37.54
CA PHE A 147 -11.44 -28.36 38.09
C PHE A 147 -11.27 -28.11 39.61
N LYS A 148 -10.03 -27.97 40.06
CA LYS A 148 -9.71 -27.73 41.47
C LYS A 148 -9.89 -26.27 41.85
N PHE A 149 -10.17 -26.00 43.12
CA PHE A 149 -10.14 -24.67 43.70
C PHE A 149 -9.32 -24.62 45.00
N ILE A 150 -8.88 -23.42 45.35
CA ILE A 150 -8.34 -23.08 46.66
C ILE A 150 -9.20 -21.96 47.22
N TYR A 151 -9.81 -22.18 48.38
CA TYR A 151 -10.60 -21.19 49.09
C TYR A 151 -9.92 -20.83 50.41
N GLU A 152 -9.59 -19.56 50.55
CA GLU A 152 -8.95 -18.98 51.73
C GLU A 152 -9.92 -17.99 52.34
N GLN A 153 -10.22 -18.13 53.63
CA GLN A 153 -10.99 -17.14 54.38
C GLN A 153 -10.23 -16.88 55.67
N ASP A 154 -10.02 -15.60 55.99
CA ASP A 154 -9.31 -15.24 57.21
C ASP A 154 -9.99 -15.87 58.44
N LEU A 155 -9.18 -16.32 59.39
CA LEU A 155 -9.59 -17.09 60.59
C LEU A 155 -10.20 -18.48 60.32
N GLN A 156 -10.10 -19.03 59.10
CA GLN A 156 -10.54 -20.38 58.74
C GLN A 156 -9.40 -21.16 58.05
N PRO A 157 -9.37 -22.51 58.13
CA PRO A 157 -8.38 -23.30 57.42
C PRO A 157 -8.59 -23.21 55.89
N THR A 158 -7.49 -23.12 55.13
CA THR A 158 -7.52 -23.14 53.66
C THR A 158 -8.12 -24.45 53.14
N VAL A 159 -9.12 -24.33 52.27
CA VAL A 159 -9.80 -25.47 51.66
C VAL A 159 -9.25 -25.74 50.27
N HIS A 160 -8.74 -26.95 50.07
CA HIS A 160 -8.35 -27.47 48.76
C HIS A 160 -9.36 -28.53 48.32
N SER A 161 -10.15 -28.25 47.29
CA SER A 161 -11.17 -29.18 46.82
C SER A 161 -11.47 -28.99 45.33
N GLU A 162 -12.52 -29.64 44.85
CA GLU A 162 -12.95 -29.63 43.46
C GLU A 162 -14.30 -28.93 43.32
N PHE A 163 -14.44 -28.14 42.24
CA PHE A 163 -15.70 -27.50 41.91
C PHE A 163 -16.74 -28.56 41.54
N SER A 164 -17.96 -28.43 42.05
CA SER A 164 -19.08 -29.21 41.53
C SER A 164 -19.60 -28.64 40.21
N ASN A 165 -20.45 -29.41 39.53
CA ASN A 165 -21.27 -28.92 38.42
C ASN A 165 -20.46 -28.38 37.24
N ILE A 166 -19.24 -28.90 37.07
CA ILE A 166 -18.34 -28.52 35.99
C ILE A 166 -18.84 -29.15 34.70
N ARG A 167 -18.96 -28.32 33.67
CA ARG A 167 -19.24 -28.79 32.32
C ARG A 167 -18.04 -29.55 31.80
N GLN A 168 -18.25 -30.83 31.52
CA GLN A 168 -17.24 -31.68 30.91
C GLN A 168 -16.85 -31.18 29.51
N ASN A 169 -17.81 -30.63 28.76
CA ASN A 169 -17.63 -30.13 27.40
C ASN A 169 -18.02 -28.66 27.30
N SER A 170 -17.25 -27.89 26.56
CA SER A 170 -17.55 -26.49 26.25
C SER A 170 -17.22 -26.14 24.81
N TRP A 171 -17.92 -25.14 24.28
CA TRP A 171 -17.80 -24.68 22.90
C TRP A 171 -17.48 -23.20 22.90
N SER A 172 -16.60 -22.79 22.00
CA SER A 172 -16.16 -21.40 21.89
C SER A 172 -16.07 -20.98 20.45
N THR A 173 -16.08 -19.67 20.23
CA THR A 173 -15.60 -19.08 18.99
C THR A 173 -14.30 -18.34 19.29
N HIS A 174 -13.54 -18.02 18.25
CA HIS A 174 -12.35 -17.22 18.41
C HIS A 174 -12.01 -16.44 17.15
N VAL A 175 -11.33 -15.32 17.36
CA VAL A 175 -10.72 -14.51 16.30
C VAL A 175 -9.30 -14.18 16.72
N GLY A 176 -8.39 -14.14 15.76
CA GLY A 176 -7.01 -13.83 16.03
C GLY A 176 -6.25 -13.31 14.83
N ILE A 177 -5.04 -12.87 15.11
CA ILE A 177 -4.07 -12.36 14.15
C ILE A 177 -2.73 -13.03 14.42
N GLY A 178 -1.93 -13.20 13.37
CA GLY A 178 -0.57 -13.69 13.48
C GLY A 178 0.33 -13.14 12.39
N TYR A 179 1.63 -13.27 12.61
CA TYR A 179 2.66 -12.84 11.68
C TYR A 179 3.70 -13.93 11.53
N GLU A 180 4.19 -14.19 10.32
CA GLU A 180 5.19 -15.23 10.05
C GLU A 180 6.59 -14.64 9.87
N ILE A 181 7.54 -15.17 10.60
CA ILE A 181 8.96 -14.84 10.53
C ILE A 181 9.68 -16.09 10.02
N PRO A 182 10.05 -16.15 8.74
CA PRO A 182 10.73 -17.34 8.22
C PRO A 182 12.16 -17.42 8.75
N LEU A 183 12.49 -18.58 9.33
CA LEU A 183 13.78 -18.89 9.94
C LEU A 183 14.67 -19.73 9.01
N ALA A 184 14.08 -20.46 8.05
CA ALA A 184 14.83 -21.25 7.09
C ALA A 184 15.48 -20.38 6.00
N SER A 185 16.61 -20.86 5.47
CA SER A 185 17.23 -20.26 4.30
C SER A 185 16.28 -20.30 3.10
N VAL A 186 16.37 -19.28 2.23
CA VAL A 186 15.43 -19.06 1.12
C VAL A 186 15.33 -20.28 0.18
N ASN A 187 16.42 -21.04 0.02
CA ASN A 187 16.52 -22.19 -0.88
C ASN A 187 16.23 -23.54 -0.20
N SER A 188 15.91 -23.56 1.10
CA SER A 188 15.66 -24.81 1.81
C SER A 188 14.34 -25.43 1.35
N LEU A 189 14.36 -26.72 0.99
CA LEU A 189 13.12 -27.48 0.75
C LEU A 189 12.31 -27.69 2.03
N THR A 190 12.96 -27.56 3.18
CA THR A 190 12.33 -27.57 4.50
C THR A 190 12.27 -26.14 5.03
N GLN A 191 11.08 -25.56 5.00
CA GLN A 191 10.81 -24.24 5.55
C GLN A 191 10.49 -24.34 7.04
N VAL A 192 10.97 -23.35 7.80
CA VAL A 192 10.72 -23.21 9.24
C VAL A 192 10.26 -21.77 9.45
N ASN A 193 9.09 -21.57 10.04
CA ASN A 193 8.54 -20.25 10.35
C ASN A 193 8.27 -20.13 11.85
N LEU A 194 8.68 -19.01 12.43
CA LEU A 194 8.25 -18.58 13.76
C LEU A 194 7.05 -17.65 13.62
N SER A 195 6.00 -17.90 14.39
CA SER A 195 4.70 -17.27 14.17
C SER A 195 4.12 -16.74 15.47
N PRO A 196 4.47 -15.51 15.90
CA PRO A 196 3.73 -14.83 16.96
C PRO A 196 2.25 -14.67 16.60
N PHE A 197 1.37 -14.88 17.57
CA PHE A 197 -0.08 -14.75 17.38
C PHE A 197 -0.79 -14.24 18.64
N VAL A 198 -1.93 -13.59 18.39
CA VAL A 198 -2.92 -13.21 19.42
C VAL A 198 -4.26 -13.77 19.02
N MET A 199 -4.96 -14.39 19.96
CA MET A 199 -6.29 -14.97 19.77
C MET A 199 -7.19 -14.52 20.92
N PHE A 200 -8.40 -14.05 20.60
CA PHE A 200 -9.43 -13.72 21.57
C PHE A 200 -10.56 -14.74 21.49
N LYS A 201 -10.88 -15.36 22.63
CA LYS A 201 -12.04 -16.23 22.83
C LYS A 201 -13.07 -15.50 23.73
N PRO A 202 -14.21 -15.02 23.20
CA PRO A 202 -15.22 -14.33 23.99
C PRO A 202 -16.00 -15.30 24.89
N TYR A 203 -16.66 -14.80 25.93
CA TYR A 203 -17.37 -15.59 26.94
C TYR A 203 -18.44 -16.57 26.41
N PHE A 204 -18.98 -16.33 25.20
CA PHE A 204 -20.05 -17.15 24.62
C PHE A 204 -19.69 -18.65 24.57
N GLY A 205 -20.48 -19.45 25.29
CA GLY A 205 -20.32 -20.92 25.37
C GLY A 205 -19.19 -21.39 26.29
N GLN A 206 -18.52 -20.47 26.99
CA GLN A 206 -17.34 -20.73 27.82
C GLN A 206 -17.62 -20.67 29.33
N ASN A 207 -18.88 -20.78 29.74
CA ASN A 207 -19.22 -20.88 31.15
C ASN A 207 -18.77 -22.24 31.71
N PRO A 208 -17.90 -22.29 32.73
CA PRO A 208 -17.34 -23.55 33.22
C PRO A 208 -18.36 -24.45 33.93
N ARG A 209 -19.46 -23.88 34.44
CA ARG A 209 -20.43 -24.56 35.31
C ARG A 209 -21.87 -24.34 34.86
N ASP A 210 -22.76 -25.25 35.24
CA ASP A 210 -24.20 -25.21 34.90
C ASP A 210 -25.11 -24.62 35.98
N ILE A 211 -24.59 -24.35 37.18
CA ILE A 211 -25.38 -23.87 38.33
C ILE A 211 -25.31 -22.35 38.57
N GLU A 212 -24.35 -21.64 37.97
CA GLU A 212 -24.12 -20.21 38.24
C GLU A 212 -23.63 -19.48 36.98
N SER A 213 -23.59 -18.15 37.02
CA SER A 213 -23.28 -17.27 35.88
C SER A 213 -21.79 -17.05 35.62
N TRP A 214 -20.92 -17.90 36.16
CA TRP A 214 -19.48 -17.76 35.94
C TRP A 214 -19.11 -17.99 34.47
N ASP A 215 -18.53 -16.96 33.86
CA ASP A 215 -18.06 -16.93 32.48
C ASP A 215 -16.57 -16.63 32.40
N ILE A 216 -15.90 -17.15 31.37
CA ILE A 216 -14.49 -16.90 31.09
C ILE A 216 -14.31 -16.35 29.67
N SER A 217 -13.72 -15.16 29.57
CA SER A 217 -13.15 -14.65 28.31
C SER A 217 -11.63 -14.78 28.33
N THR A 218 -11.02 -15.24 27.25
CA THR A 218 -9.57 -15.50 27.19
C THR A 218 -8.93 -14.69 26.08
N LEU A 219 -7.91 -13.90 26.42
CA LEU A 219 -6.97 -13.34 25.44
C LEU A 219 -5.69 -14.17 25.49
N ARG A 220 -5.42 -14.92 24.42
CA ARG A 220 -4.25 -15.77 24.27
C ARG A 220 -3.18 -15.04 23.47
N VAL A 221 -1.97 -14.97 24.01
CA VAL A 221 -0.80 -14.35 23.37
C VAL A 221 0.32 -15.38 23.35
N GLY A 222 0.82 -15.73 22.18
CA GLY A 222 1.78 -16.82 22.05
C GLY A 222 2.56 -16.82 20.76
N MET A 223 3.33 -17.89 20.57
CA MET A 223 4.19 -18.10 19.41
C MET A 223 4.08 -19.56 18.97
N ALA A 224 4.09 -19.79 17.66
CA ALA A 224 4.15 -21.12 17.07
C ALA A 224 5.42 -21.28 16.25
N ILE A 225 6.06 -22.44 16.32
CA ILE A 225 7.10 -22.83 15.36
C ILE A 225 6.48 -23.82 14.37
N LYS A 226 6.60 -23.51 13.08
CA LYS A 226 5.95 -24.23 11.98
C LYS A 226 7.01 -24.80 11.04
N PHE A 227 6.85 -26.06 10.66
CA PHE A 227 7.72 -26.77 9.74
C PHE A 227 6.92 -27.19 8.51
N GLY A 228 7.39 -26.85 7.33
CA GLY A 228 6.76 -27.23 6.08
C GLY A 228 7.79 -27.77 5.11
N LYS A 229 7.49 -28.88 4.44
CA LYS A 229 8.37 -29.47 3.43
C LYS A 229 7.75 -29.32 2.06
N THR A 230 8.51 -28.77 1.12
CA THR A 230 8.19 -28.85 -0.30
C THR A 230 8.92 -30.02 -0.94
N LYS A 231 8.35 -30.61 -1.99
CA LYS A 231 9.13 -31.51 -2.85
C LYS A 231 10.16 -30.68 -3.61
N ALA A 232 11.37 -31.22 -3.78
CA ALA A 232 12.27 -30.73 -4.81
C ALA A 232 11.49 -30.76 -6.14
N VAL A 233 11.48 -29.66 -6.88
CA VAL A 233 11.26 -29.80 -8.31
C VAL A 233 12.39 -30.69 -8.78
N ALA A 234 12.07 -31.87 -9.32
CA ALA A 234 13.08 -32.77 -9.86
C ALA A 234 13.98 -31.93 -10.78
N LYS A 235 15.30 -31.99 -10.58
CA LYS A 235 16.24 -31.67 -11.66
C LYS A 235 15.68 -32.36 -12.90
N ALA A 236 15.48 -31.62 -13.99
CA ALA A 236 15.30 -32.25 -15.28
C ALA A 236 16.46 -33.24 -15.43
N GLN A 237 16.10 -34.51 -15.37
CA GLN A 237 17.01 -35.62 -15.51
C GLN A 237 17.62 -35.47 -16.91
N GLU A 238 18.95 -35.47 -16.99
CA GLU A 238 19.67 -35.47 -18.25
C GLU A 238 19.02 -36.50 -19.19
N ALA A 239 18.61 -36.04 -20.37
CA ALA A 239 18.03 -36.93 -21.37
C ALA A 239 19.05 -38.02 -21.72
N PRO A 240 18.62 -39.28 -21.89
CA PRO A 240 19.53 -40.34 -22.33
C PRO A 240 20.14 -39.96 -23.69
N VAL A 241 21.45 -40.12 -23.78
CA VAL A 241 22.23 -39.99 -25.02
C VAL A 241 21.74 -41.08 -25.99
N TYR A 242 20.98 -40.69 -27.00
CA TYR A 242 20.69 -41.55 -28.15
C TYR A 242 21.83 -41.41 -29.17
N TYR A 243 22.56 -42.51 -29.38
CA TYR A 243 23.42 -42.68 -30.55
C TYR A 243 22.54 -42.82 -31.80
N TYR A 244 22.67 -41.87 -32.73
CA TYR A 244 22.28 -42.08 -34.13
C TYR A 244 23.53 -42.05 -35.01
N PRO A 245 23.58 -42.89 -36.07
CA PRO A 245 24.69 -42.96 -37.00
C PRO A 245 24.80 -41.66 -37.83
N PRO A 246 25.98 -41.38 -38.44
CA PRO A 246 26.28 -40.06 -38.98
C PRO A 246 25.74 -39.83 -40.41
N VAL A 247 25.84 -38.54 -40.81
CA VAL A 247 25.79 -37.93 -42.17
C VAL A 247 24.40 -37.38 -42.54
N ALA A 248 24.19 -36.11 -42.93
CA ALA A 248 24.95 -35.25 -43.86
C ALA A 248 24.93 -33.74 -43.47
N PRO A 249 25.82 -32.90 -44.04
CA PRO A 249 26.04 -31.53 -43.58
C PRO A 249 25.03 -30.54 -44.17
N VAL A 250 24.45 -29.69 -43.32
CA VAL A 250 23.72 -28.49 -43.76
C VAL A 250 24.37 -27.27 -43.10
N ALA A 251 24.56 -26.24 -43.93
CA ALA A 251 25.37 -25.04 -43.74
C ALA A 251 25.13 -24.27 -42.42
N PRO A 252 26.13 -23.51 -41.95
CA PRO A 252 26.04 -22.78 -40.67
C PRO A 252 25.06 -21.61 -40.80
N VAL A 253 23.96 -21.67 -40.04
CA VAL A 253 23.17 -20.48 -39.72
C VAL A 253 23.75 -19.91 -38.43
N VAL A 254 24.39 -18.75 -38.55
CA VAL A 254 24.95 -17.99 -37.44
C VAL A 254 23.83 -17.64 -36.45
N GLU A 255 23.93 -18.14 -35.21
CA GLU A 255 23.01 -17.81 -34.12
C GLU A 255 23.24 -16.36 -33.63
N LYS A 256 22.17 -15.58 -33.52
CA LYS A 256 22.20 -14.26 -32.86
C LYS A 256 22.02 -14.46 -31.35
N GLU A 257 23.05 -14.18 -30.56
CA GLU A 257 22.95 -14.20 -29.09
C GLU A 257 22.15 -13.01 -28.53
N ALA A 258 21.43 -13.23 -27.42
CA ALA A 258 20.83 -12.16 -26.63
C ALA A 258 21.90 -11.19 -26.08
N LYS A 259 21.62 -9.89 -26.08
CA LYS A 259 22.55 -8.86 -25.56
C LYS A 259 22.04 -8.27 -24.25
N PHE A 260 22.96 -7.95 -23.36
CA PHE A 260 22.69 -7.24 -22.10
C PHE A 260 23.59 -6.00 -22.05
N SER A 261 22.98 -4.83 -21.83
CA SER A 261 23.69 -3.57 -21.71
C SER A 261 23.20 -2.78 -20.51
N VAL A 262 24.09 -1.96 -19.94
CA VAL A 262 23.81 -1.08 -18.81
C VAL A 262 24.06 0.35 -19.27
N GLN A 263 23.05 1.19 -19.12
CA GLN A 263 23.14 2.62 -19.37
C GLN A 263 23.18 3.34 -18.03
N VAL A 264 24.34 3.92 -17.72
CA VAL A 264 24.54 4.74 -16.52
C VAL A 264 24.48 6.23 -16.89
N PRO A 265 23.93 7.09 -16.01
CA PRO A 265 24.07 8.53 -16.14
C PRO A 265 25.52 8.95 -15.85
N VAL A 266 25.89 10.17 -16.27
CA VAL A 266 27.24 10.71 -16.10
C VAL A 266 27.61 10.86 -14.62
N VAL A 267 26.65 11.33 -13.81
CA VAL A 267 26.74 11.44 -12.36
C VAL A 267 25.38 11.10 -11.74
N ILE A 268 25.38 10.67 -10.48
CA ILE A 268 24.17 10.35 -9.70
C ILE A 268 23.83 11.53 -8.80
N PRO A 269 22.83 12.37 -9.13
CA PRO A 269 22.34 13.38 -8.21
C PRO A 269 21.59 12.74 -7.04
N THR A 270 21.85 13.20 -5.82
CA THR A 270 21.08 12.81 -4.61
C THR A 270 19.78 13.58 -4.50
N GLU A 271 19.83 14.87 -4.81
CA GLU A 271 18.72 15.79 -4.72
C GLU A 271 18.74 16.79 -5.89
N ARG A 272 17.57 17.29 -6.25
CA ARG A 272 17.38 18.32 -7.28
C ARG A 272 16.45 19.42 -6.78
N VAL A 273 16.87 20.68 -6.80
CA VAL A 273 15.93 21.80 -6.65
C VAL A 273 15.13 21.89 -7.95
N VAL A 274 13.81 21.80 -7.85
CA VAL A 274 12.91 21.81 -9.01
C VAL A 274 11.88 22.90 -8.83
N LYS A 275 11.74 23.74 -9.86
CA LYS A 275 10.59 24.64 -10.02
C LYS A 275 9.48 23.87 -10.72
N GLU A 276 8.50 23.46 -9.94
CA GLU A 276 7.45 22.55 -10.34
C GLU A 276 6.15 23.30 -10.62
N THR A 277 5.58 23.11 -11.81
CA THR A 277 4.35 23.76 -12.24
C THR A 277 3.18 22.79 -12.11
N PHE A 278 2.30 23.05 -11.14
CA PHE A 278 1.11 22.26 -10.86
C PHE A 278 -0.12 22.82 -11.58
N PRO A 279 -0.63 22.15 -12.64
CA PRO A 279 -1.94 22.48 -13.18
C PRO A 279 -3.01 22.20 -12.13
N LEU A 280 -3.90 23.16 -11.91
CA LEU A 280 -5.05 22.99 -11.03
C LEU A 280 -6.15 22.24 -11.78
N ARG A 281 -6.54 21.05 -11.32
CA ARG A 281 -7.66 20.33 -11.90
C ARG A 281 -8.95 21.13 -11.67
N ASN A 282 -9.66 21.45 -12.74
CA ASN A 282 -10.83 22.32 -12.70
C ASN A 282 -12.11 21.62 -12.22
N TYR A 283 -12.01 20.53 -11.46
CA TYR A 283 -13.13 19.73 -10.98
C TYR A 283 -13.16 19.72 -9.46
N VAL A 284 -14.35 19.69 -8.87
CA VAL A 284 -14.57 19.44 -7.44
C VAL A 284 -15.49 18.24 -7.30
N PHE A 285 -14.99 17.13 -6.77
CA PHE A 285 -15.72 15.85 -6.69
C PHE A 285 -16.62 15.80 -5.45
N PHE A 286 -17.74 15.08 -5.55
CA PHE A 286 -18.74 14.94 -4.49
C PHE A 286 -18.98 13.48 -4.12
N GLU A 287 -19.31 13.26 -2.84
CA GLU A 287 -19.64 11.94 -2.32
C GLU A 287 -21.04 11.49 -2.75
N GLU A 288 -21.21 10.19 -2.93
CA GLU A 288 -22.52 9.62 -3.17
C GLU A 288 -23.44 9.85 -1.96
N GLY A 289 -24.68 10.28 -2.22
CA GLY A 289 -25.65 10.57 -1.17
C GLY A 289 -25.42 11.88 -0.40
N SER A 290 -24.45 12.71 -0.77
CA SER A 290 -24.19 14.01 -0.13
C SER A 290 -24.17 15.16 -1.12
N THR A 291 -24.75 16.30 -0.73
CA THR A 291 -24.69 17.58 -1.47
C THR A 291 -23.71 18.56 -0.87
N GLU A 292 -23.02 18.19 0.22
CA GLU A 292 -22.03 19.02 0.88
C GLU A 292 -20.66 18.89 0.20
N ILE A 293 -19.89 20.00 0.18
CA ILE A 293 -18.49 19.95 -0.19
C ILE A 293 -17.76 18.97 0.75
N PRO A 294 -17.16 17.89 0.21
CA PRO A 294 -16.54 16.86 1.04
C PRO A 294 -15.42 17.40 1.94
N SER A 295 -15.22 16.75 3.10
CA SER A 295 -14.27 17.18 4.14
C SER A 295 -12.80 17.18 3.72
N ARG A 296 -12.46 16.50 2.62
CA ARG A 296 -11.11 16.52 2.03
C ARG A 296 -10.75 17.86 1.39
N TYR A 297 -11.74 18.65 0.99
CA TYR A 297 -11.51 20.03 0.56
C TYR A 297 -11.42 20.93 1.78
N ILE A 298 -10.36 21.73 1.85
CA ILE A 298 -10.13 22.62 2.98
C ILE A 298 -11.10 23.80 2.89
N LYS A 299 -12.05 23.83 3.82
CA LYS A 299 -12.98 24.95 4.00
C LYS A 299 -12.47 25.87 5.10
N LEU A 300 -12.33 27.15 4.79
CA LEU A 300 -11.97 28.22 5.71
C LEU A 300 -13.24 28.88 6.26
N ASN A 301 -13.11 29.50 7.42
CA ASN A 301 -14.05 30.54 7.83
C ASN A 301 -13.67 31.88 7.19
N LYS A 302 -14.55 32.87 7.32
CA LYS A 302 -14.36 34.21 6.74
C LYS A 302 -13.10 34.92 7.24
N ALA A 303 -12.73 34.76 8.51
CA ALA A 303 -11.54 35.40 9.09
C ALA A 303 -10.24 34.81 8.52
N ASP A 304 -10.18 33.49 8.36
CA ASP A 304 -9.02 32.80 7.79
C ASP A 304 -8.90 33.03 6.29
N ALA A 305 -10.03 33.13 5.58
CA ALA A 305 -10.05 33.46 4.16
C ALA A 305 -9.43 34.83 3.83
N LEU A 306 -9.54 35.81 4.73
CA LEU A 306 -8.88 37.12 4.60
C LEU A 306 -7.35 37.03 4.74
N LYS A 307 -6.87 36.08 5.54
CA LYS A 307 -5.44 35.84 5.77
C LYS A 307 -4.83 34.90 4.74
N PHE A 308 -5.64 34.13 4.02
CA PHE A 308 -5.19 33.18 3.01
C PHE A 308 -4.39 33.87 1.90
N LYS A 309 -3.18 33.34 1.63
CA LYS A 309 -2.30 33.81 0.55
C LYS A 309 -1.87 32.62 -0.28
N ILE A 310 -2.04 32.70 -1.60
CA ILE A 310 -1.59 31.64 -2.53
C ILE A 310 -0.06 31.46 -2.47
N ALA A 311 0.70 32.51 -2.16
CA ALA A 311 2.15 32.47 -2.01
C ALA A 311 2.64 31.43 -0.99
N GLN A 312 1.82 31.04 -0.01
CA GLN A 312 2.16 30.00 0.97
C GLN A 312 2.44 28.63 0.34
N PHE A 313 1.98 28.38 -0.90
CA PHE A 313 2.27 27.15 -1.63
C PHE A 313 3.58 27.22 -2.42
N GLN A 314 4.14 28.40 -2.69
CA GLN A 314 5.33 28.56 -3.54
C GLN A 314 6.60 28.04 -2.85
N GLU A 315 6.70 28.24 -1.53
CA GLU A 315 7.75 27.72 -0.66
C GLU A 315 7.10 27.02 0.53
N PRO A 316 6.64 25.77 0.38
CA PRO A 316 5.93 25.07 1.43
C PRO A 316 6.86 24.82 2.62
N GLU A 317 6.41 25.15 3.84
CA GLU A 317 7.08 24.78 5.09
C GLU A 317 6.37 23.61 5.78
N PRO A 318 7.10 22.58 6.27
CA PRO A 318 8.54 22.38 6.10
C PRO A 318 8.90 22.09 4.64
N LYS A 319 10.08 22.56 4.20
CA LYS A 319 10.62 22.38 2.84
C LYS A 319 10.75 20.91 2.41
N ASP A 320 10.62 19.99 3.37
CA ASP A 320 10.65 18.54 3.22
C ASP A 320 9.24 17.92 3.32
N ILE A 321 8.33 18.33 2.44
CA ILE A 321 7.24 17.42 2.07
C ILE A 321 7.87 16.42 1.10
N SER A 322 8.39 15.32 1.63
CA SER A 322 9.18 14.28 0.95
C SER A 322 8.55 13.70 -0.32
N HIS A 323 7.26 13.94 -0.57
CA HIS A 323 6.54 13.43 -1.73
C HIS A 323 5.77 14.52 -2.49
N ARG A 324 6.08 14.64 -3.80
CA ARG A 324 5.41 15.50 -4.79
C ARG A 324 3.88 15.44 -4.71
N SER A 325 3.36 14.22 -4.62
CA SER A 325 1.92 13.93 -4.58
C SER A 325 1.21 14.69 -3.47
N LYS A 326 1.80 14.70 -2.27
CA LYS A 326 1.26 15.41 -1.10
C LYS A 326 1.26 16.93 -1.32
N ARG A 327 2.29 17.51 -1.92
CA ARG A 327 2.31 18.95 -2.24
C ARG A 327 1.21 19.31 -3.24
N GLN A 328 1.08 18.55 -4.32
CA GLN A 328 0.09 18.81 -5.36
C GLN A 328 -1.35 18.62 -4.82
N LEU A 329 -1.61 17.57 -4.04
CA LEU A 329 -2.91 17.39 -3.38
C LEU A 329 -3.19 18.45 -2.33
N THR A 330 -2.19 18.95 -1.61
CA THR A 330 -2.39 20.05 -0.64
C THR A 330 -2.87 21.32 -1.36
N ALA A 331 -2.25 21.66 -2.50
CA ALA A 331 -2.68 22.77 -3.33
C ALA A 331 -4.09 22.53 -3.89
N TYR A 332 -4.35 21.34 -4.43
CA TYR A 332 -5.66 20.99 -5.00
C TYR A 332 -6.79 20.94 -3.98
N ASN A 333 -6.56 20.41 -2.78
CA ASN A 333 -7.56 20.40 -1.69
C ASN A 333 -7.91 21.83 -1.23
N ASN A 334 -7.06 22.81 -1.55
CA ASN A 334 -7.29 24.24 -1.37
C ASN A 334 -7.84 24.93 -2.63
N ILE A 335 -8.26 24.21 -3.67
CA ILE A 335 -8.72 24.80 -4.94
C ILE A 335 -9.81 25.86 -4.74
N LEU A 336 -10.78 25.59 -3.85
CA LEU A 336 -11.85 26.56 -3.56
C LEU A 336 -11.31 27.85 -2.91
N ASN A 337 -10.25 27.74 -2.11
CA ASN A 337 -9.61 28.89 -1.48
C ASN A 337 -8.76 29.69 -2.46
N ILE A 338 -8.08 28.99 -3.38
CA ILE A 338 -7.33 29.59 -4.47
C ILE A 338 -8.28 30.37 -5.40
N LEU A 339 -9.41 29.76 -5.79
CA LEU A 339 -10.45 30.40 -6.60
C LEU A 339 -11.02 31.63 -5.89
N GLY A 340 -11.44 31.47 -4.63
CA GLY A 340 -11.98 32.56 -3.82
C GLY A 340 -10.99 33.72 -3.68
N ASN A 341 -9.71 33.44 -3.42
CA ASN A 341 -8.69 34.48 -3.33
C ASN A 341 -8.45 35.18 -4.67
N ARG A 342 -8.32 34.44 -5.78
CA ARG A 342 -8.15 35.04 -7.12
C ARG A 342 -9.32 35.92 -7.51
N MET A 343 -10.56 35.47 -7.29
CA MET A 343 -11.75 36.25 -7.61
C MET A 343 -11.91 37.49 -6.72
N ARG A 344 -11.48 37.41 -5.45
CA ARG A 344 -11.50 38.56 -4.55
C ARG A 344 -10.47 39.60 -4.98
N ASP A 345 -9.26 39.16 -5.30
CA ASP A 345 -8.15 40.05 -5.66
C ASP A 345 -8.34 40.67 -7.05
N ASN A 346 -8.93 39.92 -7.99
CA ASN A 346 -9.31 40.41 -9.32
C ASN A 346 -10.83 40.42 -9.51
N LYS A 347 -11.42 41.61 -9.44
CA LYS A 347 -12.88 41.83 -9.54
C LYS A 347 -13.48 41.52 -10.92
N ASN A 348 -12.64 41.38 -11.95
CA ASN A 348 -13.08 41.10 -13.32
C ASN A 348 -13.24 39.60 -13.62
N LEU A 349 -12.78 38.72 -12.72
CA LEU A 349 -12.91 37.27 -12.93
C LEU A 349 -14.35 36.79 -12.69
N ASP A 350 -14.93 36.12 -13.66
CA ASP A 350 -16.20 35.41 -13.53
C ASP A 350 -15.98 33.89 -13.60
N VAL A 351 -16.92 33.14 -13.01
CA VAL A 351 -16.88 31.67 -13.02
C VAL A 351 -18.27 31.10 -13.24
N THR A 352 -18.34 30.05 -14.06
CA THR A 352 -19.50 29.19 -14.19
C THR A 352 -19.19 27.86 -13.52
N LEU A 353 -20.02 27.47 -12.56
CA LEU A 353 -19.95 26.22 -11.82
C LEU A 353 -21.02 25.27 -12.36
N ILE A 354 -20.61 24.17 -12.97
CA ILE A 354 -21.51 23.24 -13.66
C ILE A 354 -21.48 21.92 -12.90
N GLY A 355 -22.50 21.65 -12.11
CA GLY A 355 -22.57 20.44 -11.28
C GLY A 355 -23.24 19.28 -12.02
N ALA A 356 -22.65 18.10 -11.89
CA ALA A 356 -23.12 16.85 -12.49
C ALA A 356 -23.28 15.75 -11.43
N SER A 357 -24.34 14.96 -11.56
CA SER A 357 -24.76 13.98 -10.55
C SER A 357 -24.49 12.52 -10.94
N ALA A 358 -23.70 12.30 -11.99
CA ALA A 358 -23.41 10.97 -12.56
C ALA A 358 -24.67 10.14 -12.87
N GLY A 359 -25.69 10.78 -13.46
CA GLY A 359 -26.92 10.12 -13.90
C GLY A 359 -28.10 10.24 -12.95
N ASN A 360 -27.94 10.92 -11.80
CA ASN A 360 -28.98 11.04 -10.76
C ASN A 360 -29.83 12.32 -10.84
N GLY A 361 -29.89 12.94 -12.03
CA GLY A 361 -30.73 14.12 -12.31
C GLY A 361 -29.98 15.46 -12.20
N SER A 362 -30.39 16.41 -13.04
CA SER A 362 -29.79 17.75 -13.11
C SER A 362 -30.01 18.59 -11.85
N ALA A 363 -31.13 18.38 -11.14
CA ALA A 363 -31.41 19.08 -9.88
C ALA A 363 -30.37 18.75 -8.79
N LEU A 364 -29.97 17.48 -8.69
CA LEU A 364 -28.91 17.08 -7.77
C LEU A 364 -27.55 17.68 -8.18
N GLY A 365 -27.24 17.67 -9.49
CA GLY A 365 -26.05 18.35 -10.02
C GLY A 365 -26.04 19.84 -9.68
N LEU A 366 -27.16 20.54 -9.85
CA LEU A 366 -27.28 21.96 -9.50
C LEU A 366 -26.97 22.20 -8.01
N SER A 367 -27.44 21.32 -7.13
CA SER A 367 -27.18 21.44 -5.68
C SER A 367 -25.69 21.43 -5.34
N TYR A 368 -24.88 20.66 -6.06
CA TYR A 368 -23.41 20.64 -5.88
C TYR A 368 -22.79 21.99 -6.26
N ALA A 369 -23.20 22.54 -7.40
CA ALA A 369 -22.74 23.85 -7.88
C ALA A 369 -23.13 24.98 -6.90
N GLU A 370 -24.35 24.93 -6.36
CA GLU A 370 -24.83 25.88 -5.34
C GLU A 370 -24.07 25.77 -4.02
N SER A 371 -23.70 24.55 -3.57
CA SER A 371 -22.85 24.36 -2.40
C SER A 371 -21.48 25.04 -2.55
N VAL A 372 -20.86 24.93 -3.73
CA VAL A 372 -19.60 25.62 -4.05
C VAL A 372 -19.79 27.14 -4.13
N LYS A 373 -20.84 27.61 -4.81
CA LYS A 373 -21.18 29.03 -4.88
C LYS A 373 -21.38 29.64 -3.49
N LYS A 374 -22.16 28.97 -2.63
CA LYS A 374 -22.44 29.40 -1.26
C LYS A 374 -21.15 29.57 -0.46
N TYR A 375 -20.20 28.65 -0.59
CA TYR A 375 -18.90 28.78 0.06
C TYR A 375 -18.14 30.03 -0.42
N LEU A 376 -18.00 30.21 -1.73
CA LEU A 376 -17.28 31.37 -2.29
C LEU A 376 -17.93 32.71 -1.93
N VAL A 377 -19.26 32.80 -1.96
CA VAL A 377 -20.00 34.00 -1.59
C VAL A 377 -19.82 34.30 -0.09
N ASN A 378 -20.07 33.32 0.78
CA ASN A 378 -20.14 33.57 2.22
C ASN A 378 -18.77 33.71 2.88
N VAL A 379 -17.74 33.03 2.36
CA VAL A 379 -16.41 32.97 2.98
C VAL A 379 -15.45 33.97 2.34
N PHE A 380 -15.56 34.19 1.02
CA PHE A 380 -14.65 35.09 0.28
C PHE A 380 -15.30 36.41 -0.15
N ASP A 381 -16.57 36.64 0.20
CA ASP A 381 -17.36 37.83 -0.17
C ASP A 381 -17.40 38.09 -1.68
N ILE A 382 -17.42 37.01 -2.48
CA ILE A 382 -17.54 37.12 -3.92
C ILE A 382 -19.00 37.48 -4.27
N SER A 383 -19.19 38.53 -5.06
CA SER A 383 -20.52 38.92 -5.53
C SER A 383 -21.22 37.74 -6.23
N PRO A 384 -22.45 37.37 -5.83
CA PRO A 384 -23.19 36.26 -6.43
C PRO A 384 -23.40 36.40 -7.95
N LEU A 385 -23.42 37.63 -8.47
CA LEU A 385 -23.56 37.92 -9.90
C LEU A 385 -22.37 37.47 -10.74
N ARG A 386 -21.19 37.26 -10.11
CA ARG A 386 -19.97 36.77 -10.78
C ARG A 386 -19.88 35.25 -10.83
N ILE A 387 -20.83 34.55 -10.21
CA ILE A 387 -20.87 33.08 -10.12
C ILE A 387 -22.17 32.58 -10.72
N LYS A 388 -22.08 32.06 -11.94
CA LYS A 388 -23.19 31.34 -12.58
C LYS A 388 -23.17 29.88 -12.16
N THR A 389 -24.34 29.28 -11.97
CA THR A 389 -24.51 27.87 -11.62
C THR A 389 -25.38 27.16 -12.65
N GLU A 390 -25.05 25.93 -12.99
CA GLU A 390 -25.81 25.04 -13.87
C GLU A 390 -25.81 23.63 -13.29
N GLY A 391 -26.92 22.91 -13.42
CA GLY A 391 -27.02 21.50 -13.05
C GLY A 391 -27.23 20.61 -14.26
N ARG A 392 -26.52 19.49 -14.30
CA ARG A 392 -26.58 18.51 -15.39
C ARG A 392 -26.73 17.10 -14.84
N ASN A 393 -27.31 16.22 -15.65
CA ASN A 393 -27.40 14.80 -15.31
C ASN A 393 -26.01 14.14 -15.37
N GLN A 394 -25.25 14.43 -16.42
CA GLN A 394 -23.88 13.98 -16.64
C GLN A 394 -22.98 15.20 -16.88
N PRO A 395 -21.68 15.13 -16.56
CA PRO A 395 -20.78 16.25 -16.78
C PRO A 395 -20.59 16.52 -18.27
N ILE A 396 -19.91 17.62 -18.62
CA ILE A 396 -19.68 17.99 -20.03
C ILE A 396 -18.95 16.86 -20.76
N ASN A 397 -17.94 16.30 -20.08
CA ASN A 397 -17.15 15.16 -20.56
C ASN A 397 -17.32 13.99 -19.57
N PRO A 398 -18.30 13.10 -19.77
CA PRO A 398 -18.49 11.92 -18.93
C PRO A 398 -17.29 10.98 -19.02
N SER A 399 -16.91 10.42 -17.87
CA SER A 399 -15.93 9.35 -17.76
C SER A 399 -16.61 8.02 -18.08
N GLU A 400 -17.84 7.82 -17.61
CA GLU A 400 -18.67 6.67 -17.99
C GLU A 400 -19.05 6.75 -19.48
N GLN A 401 -18.57 5.79 -20.28
CA GLN A 401 -18.86 5.71 -21.71
C GLN A 401 -20.15 4.91 -21.97
N PRO A 402 -20.97 5.28 -22.97
CA PRO A 402 -22.16 4.53 -23.35
C PRO A 402 -21.86 3.05 -23.65
N GLY A 403 -22.59 2.14 -23.01
CA GLY A 403 -22.39 0.69 -23.17
C GLY A 403 -21.21 0.10 -22.39
N GLY A 404 -20.46 0.91 -21.65
CA GLY A 404 -19.41 0.44 -20.75
C GLY A 404 -19.97 -0.37 -19.59
N THR A 405 -19.29 -1.46 -19.22
CA THR A 405 -19.70 -2.35 -18.12
C THR A 405 -18.63 -2.51 -17.03
N LYS A 406 -17.40 -2.06 -17.29
CA LYS A 406 -16.26 -2.16 -16.37
C LYS A 406 -16.01 -0.85 -15.64
N PHE A 407 -15.49 -0.94 -14.42
CA PHE A 407 -15.06 0.21 -13.59
C PHE A 407 -16.14 1.28 -13.32
N LEU A 408 -17.43 0.94 -13.48
CA LEU A 408 -18.55 1.90 -13.39
C LEU A 408 -18.55 2.70 -12.09
N THR A 409 -18.25 2.07 -10.95
CA THR A 409 -18.17 2.77 -9.66
C THR A 409 -17.12 3.88 -9.69
N LEU A 410 -15.90 3.58 -10.16
CA LEU A 410 -14.79 4.53 -10.21
C LEU A 410 -15.04 5.64 -11.25
N LEU A 411 -15.71 5.32 -12.36
CA LEU A 411 -16.08 6.28 -13.40
C LEU A 411 -17.16 7.23 -12.90
N ARG A 412 -18.20 6.70 -12.24
CA ARG A 412 -19.29 7.50 -11.63
C ARG A 412 -18.82 8.37 -10.49
N GLU A 413 -17.87 7.91 -9.67
CA GLU A 413 -17.17 8.75 -8.70
C GLU A 413 -16.51 9.97 -9.35
N GLY A 414 -15.90 9.77 -10.53
CA GLY A 414 -15.32 10.85 -11.31
C GLY A 414 -16.38 11.80 -11.91
N ASP A 415 -17.57 11.31 -12.22
CA ASP A 415 -18.63 12.08 -12.87
C ASP A 415 -19.55 12.82 -11.89
N ARG A 416 -19.50 12.48 -10.60
CA ARG A 416 -20.11 13.28 -9.52
C ARG A 416 -19.19 14.44 -9.17
N ARG A 417 -19.34 15.56 -9.86
CA ARG A 417 -18.44 16.70 -9.71
C ARG A 417 -19.07 18.02 -10.08
N VAL A 418 -18.39 19.11 -9.72
CA VAL A 418 -18.61 20.46 -10.24
C VAL A 418 -17.45 20.82 -11.15
N ASP A 419 -17.76 21.10 -12.41
CA ASP A 419 -16.82 21.63 -13.39
C ASP A 419 -16.71 23.16 -13.20
N ILE A 420 -15.48 23.64 -13.02
CA ILE A 420 -15.15 25.07 -12.88
C ILE A 420 -14.74 25.59 -14.26
N VAL A 421 -15.55 26.50 -14.80
CA VAL A 421 -15.35 27.07 -16.14
C VAL A 421 -15.20 28.59 -16.02
N SER A 422 -14.16 29.15 -16.65
CA SER A 422 -13.96 30.59 -16.73
C SER A 422 -13.46 30.98 -18.12
N LYS A 423 -13.78 32.21 -18.53
CA LYS A 423 -13.26 32.79 -19.77
C LYS A 423 -11.82 33.30 -19.61
N SER A 424 -11.39 33.57 -18.37
CA SER A 424 -10.02 33.98 -18.07
C SER A 424 -9.18 32.78 -17.64
N GLY A 425 -8.01 32.63 -18.26
CA GLY A 425 -7.01 31.64 -17.85
C GLY A 425 -6.44 31.88 -16.45
N ASP A 426 -6.52 33.13 -15.95
CA ASP A 426 -5.94 33.51 -14.65
C ASP A 426 -6.61 32.80 -13.48
N LEU A 427 -7.91 32.50 -13.60
CA LEU A 427 -8.67 31.88 -12.51
C LEU A 427 -8.14 30.49 -12.16
N LEU A 428 -7.76 29.71 -13.18
CA LEU A 428 -7.24 28.34 -13.05
C LEU A 428 -5.76 28.24 -13.44
N ALA A 429 -5.05 29.38 -13.48
CA ALA A 429 -3.63 29.41 -13.76
C ALA A 429 -2.87 28.41 -12.87
N PRO A 430 -1.90 27.66 -13.40
CA PRO A 430 -1.09 26.73 -12.62
C PRO A 430 -0.38 27.41 -11.45
N LEU A 431 -0.06 26.64 -10.41
CA LEU A 431 0.80 27.10 -9.32
C LEU A 431 2.22 26.63 -9.54
N GLN A 432 3.19 27.53 -9.40
CA GLN A 432 4.61 27.17 -9.40
C GLN A 432 5.11 27.02 -7.96
N ILE A 433 5.76 25.90 -7.67
CA ILE A 433 6.28 25.55 -6.35
C ILE A 433 7.76 25.20 -6.49
N THR A 434 8.60 25.74 -5.62
CA THR A 434 10.01 25.33 -5.55
C THR A 434 10.15 24.24 -4.51
N ALA A 435 10.69 23.09 -4.91
CA ALA A 435 10.85 21.95 -4.01
C ALA A 435 12.18 21.24 -4.25
N VAL A 436 12.68 20.55 -3.23
CA VAL A 436 13.81 19.62 -3.37
C VAL A 436 13.26 18.24 -3.69
N GLN A 437 13.56 17.74 -4.88
CA GLN A 437 13.30 16.37 -5.30
C GLN A 437 14.44 15.47 -4.83
N GLN A 438 14.14 14.49 -4.00
CA GLN A 438 15.07 13.41 -3.67
C GLN A 438 15.07 12.33 -4.75
N ASP A 439 16.24 11.74 -5.01
CA ASP A 439 16.44 10.61 -5.93
C ASP A 439 15.77 10.79 -7.32
N PRO A 440 16.10 11.87 -8.05
CA PRO A 440 15.44 12.23 -9.31
C PRO A 440 15.63 11.18 -10.42
N LEU A 441 14.82 11.22 -11.49
CA LEU A 441 14.82 10.15 -12.52
C LEU A 441 16.15 10.03 -13.29
N ASP A 442 16.93 11.10 -13.37
CA ASP A 442 18.29 11.09 -13.93
C ASP A 442 19.34 10.44 -13.00
N SER A 443 18.94 10.00 -11.79
CA SER A 443 19.74 9.11 -10.93
C SER A 443 19.64 7.63 -11.36
N ARG A 444 18.70 7.29 -12.25
CA ARG A 444 18.36 5.90 -12.58
C ARG A 444 19.38 5.29 -13.51
N ILE A 445 19.67 4.02 -13.27
CA ILE A 445 20.51 3.18 -14.12
C ILE A 445 19.58 2.26 -14.89
N TYR A 446 19.67 2.29 -16.21
CA TYR A 446 18.84 1.45 -17.07
C TYR A 446 19.59 0.18 -17.45
N PHE A 447 18.91 -0.95 -17.31
CA PHE A 447 19.37 -2.27 -17.64
C PHE A 447 18.53 -2.75 -18.81
N ILE A 448 19.18 -3.02 -19.94
CA ILE A 448 18.53 -3.30 -21.21
C ILE A 448 18.94 -4.68 -21.70
N THR A 449 17.95 -5.49 -22.02
CA THR A 449 18.09 -6.78 -22.66
C THR A 449 17.59 -6.67 -24.09
N GLU A 450 18.46 -6.84 -25.09
CA GLU A 450 18.03 -6.92 -26.50
C GLU A 450 17.78 -8.37 -26.89
N ASP A 451 16.58 -8.62 -27.40
CA ASP A 451 16.12 -9.94 -27.77
C ASP A 451 16.62 -10.31 -29.18
N GLY A 452 17.63 -11.18 -29.24
CA GLY A 452 18.20 -11.68 -30.49
C GLY A 452 17.37 -12.83 -31.07
N SER A 453 16.08 -12.62 -31.33
CA SER A 453 15.14 -13.52 -32.04
C SER A 453 15.49 -15.03 -32.09
N LYS A 454 15.11 -15.77 -31.03
CA LYS A 454 14.65 -17.18 -31.08
C LYS A 454 14.01 -17.70 -29.78
N SER A 455 14.19 -17.02 -28.63
CA SER A 455 13.51 -17.37 -27.37
C SER A 455 13.38 -16.14 -26.47
N PRO A 456 12.23 -15.44 -26.47
CA PRO A 456 12.05 -14.20 -25.72
C PRO A 456 12.28 -14.39 -24.23
N ILE A 457 12.98 -13.44 -23.60
CA ILE A 457 13.16 -13.43 -22.14
C ILE A 457 11.82 -13.07 -21.50
N LYS A 458 11.13 -14.05 -20.92
CA LYS A 458 9.82 -13.88 -20.26
C LYS A 458 9.94 -13.09 -18.94
N SER A 459 11.05 -13.28 -18.24
CA SER A 459 11.37 -12.58 -17.00
C SER A 459 12.85 -12.67 -16.71
N TRP A 460 13.43 -11.67 -16.05
CA TRP A 460 14.83 -11.67 -15.65
C TRP A 460 15.03 -11.02 -14.29
N ASN A 461 16.05 -11.47 -13.56
CA ASN A 461 16.52 -10.86 -12.32
C ASN A 461 17.85 -10.18 -12.56
N LEU A 462 18.17 -9.21 -11.73
CA LEU A 462 19.42 -8.49 -11.76
C LEU A 462 20.12 -8.57 -10.41
N GLU A 463 21.36 -9.00 -10.41
CA GLU A 463 22.24 -8.96 -9.24
C GLU A 463 23.31 -7.90 -9.48
N VAL A 464 23.40 -6.91 -8.60
CA VAL A 464 24.43 -5.87 -8.65
C VAL A 464 25.36 -6.06 -7.47
N SER A 465 26.60 -6.48 -7.74
CA SER A 465 27.64 -6.63 -6.72
C SER A 465 28.63 -5.47 -6.74
N ASP A 466 29.05 -5.03 -5.56
CA ASP A 466 30.13 -4.06 -5.40
C ASP A 466 31.51 -4.73 -5.31
N GLU A 467 32.56 -3.91 -5.21
CA GLU A 467 33.96 -4.34 -5.07
C GLU A 467 34.22 -5.15 -3.78
N SER A 468 33.37 -5.03 -2.77
CA SER A 468 33.45 -5.80 -1.51
C SER A 468 32.69 -7.13 -1.59
N GLY A 469 32.05 -7.44 -2.71
CA GLY A 469 31.26 -8.66 -2.91
C GLY A 469 29.86 -8.60 -2.29
N ILE A 470 29.39 -7.44 -1.83
CA ILE A 470 28.01 -7.29 -1.34
C ILE A 470 27.08 -7.22 -2.54
N VAL A 471 26.08 -8.11 -2.57
CA VAL A 471 25.14 -8.25 -3.68
C VAL A 471 23.80 -7.60 -3.34
N GLN A 472 23.29 -6.80 -4.28
CA GLN A 472 21.95 -6.22 -4.27
C GLN A 472 21.12 -6.90 -5.35
N HIS A 473 19.88 -7.27 -5.05
CA HIS A 473 19.00 -8.00 -5.96
C HIS A 473 17.84 -7.12 -6.41
N TYR A 474 17.53 -7.16 -7.70
CA TYR A 474 16.44 -6.42 -8.34
C TYR A 474 15.66 -7.34 -9.30
N GLY A 475 14.38 -7.01 -9.50
CA GLY A 475 13.43 -7.83 -10.25
C GLY A 475 12.53 -8.68 -9.33
N PRO A 476 11.80 -9.67 -9.88
CA PRO A 476 11.84 -10.08 -11.29
C PRO A 476 11.26 -8.99 -12.20
N PHE A 477 11.99 -8.71 -13.26
CA PHE A 477 11.63 -7.81 -14.33
C PHE A 477 11.01 -8.59 -15.48
N THR A 478 10.01 -8.03 -16.14
CA THR A 478 9.35 -8.65 -17.30
C THR A 478 9.52 -7.84 -18.58
N LYS A 479 9.95 -6.58 -18.48
CA LYS A 479 10.21 -5.71 -19.63
C LYS A 479 11.67 -5.82 -20.06
N ASN A 480 11.93 -5.54 -21.34
CA ASN A 480 13.27 -5.58 -21.92
C ASN A 480 14.16 -4.40 -21.50
N LYS A 481 13.58 -3.37 -20.86
CA LYS A 481 14.28 -2.21 -20.33
C LYS A 481 13.70 -1.90 -18.95
N GLU A 482 14.53 -1.96 -17.93
CA GLU A 482 14.15 -1.63 -16.55
C GLU A 482 15.17 -0.72 -15.89
N SER A 483 14.78 -0.08 -14.79
CA SER A 483 15.64 0.89 -14.11
C SER A 483 15.76 0.64 -12.62
N VAL A 484 16.92 0.97 -12.06
CA VAL A 484 17.20 0.92 -10.63
C VAL A 484 17.78 2.26 -10.18
N SER A 485 17.45 2.71 -8.97
CA SER A 485 18.04 3.92 -8.38
C SER A 485 19.55 3.75 -8.23
N GLY A 486 20.33 4.65 -8.85
CA GLY A 486 21.77 4.71 -8.63
C GLY A 486 22.12 5.13 -7.20
N ASN A 487 21.28 5.92 -6.54
CA ASN A 487 21.44 6.23 -5.12
C ASN A 487 21.25 4.99 -4.25
N ALA A 488 20.28 4.11 -4.57
CA ALA A 488 20.11 2.83 -3.87
C ALA A 488 21.31 1.90 -4.09
N ILE A 489 21.88 1.86 -5.31
CA ILE A 489 23.08 1.08 -5.60
C ILE A 489 24.31 1.62 -4.85
N LEU A 490 24.51 2.94 -4.84
CA LEU A 490 25.62 3.60 -4.15
C LEU A 490 25.49 3.58 -2.61
N LYS A 491 24.27 3.57 -2.06
CA LYS A 491 23.99 3.75 -0.61
C LYS A 491 24.67 5.00 -0.05
N ASP A 492 25.71 4.87 0.76
CA ASP A 492 26.44 5.99 1.35
C ASP A 492 27.73 6.34 0.58
N ARG A 493 28.08 5.57 -0.46
CA ARG A 493 29.33 5.72 -1.20
C ARG A 493 29.28 6.92 -2.15
N LYS A 494 30.41 7.63 -2.24
CA LYS A 494 30.62 8.68 -3.25
C LYS A 494 30.78 8.12 -4.66
N SER A 495 31.45 6.98 -4.81
CA SER A 495 31.67 6.33 -6.10
C SER A 495 31.93 4.83 -5.90
N GLY A 496 31.87 4.05 -6.98
CA GLY A 496 32.27 2.65 -6.96
C GLY A 496 32.14 1.97 -8.32
N SER A 497 32.86 0.86 -8.51
CA SER A 497 32.65 -0.07 -9.63
C SER A 497 31.68 -1.17 -9.22
N PHE A 498 30.79 -1.54 -10.13
CA PHE A 498 29.76 -2.53 -9.89
C PHE A 498 29.73 -3.55 -11.02
N LYS A 499 29.39 -4.79 -10.67
CA LYS A 499 29.11 -5.86 -11.62
C LYS A 499 27.61 -6.18 -11.58
N ALA A 500 26.94 -6.00 -12.71
CA ALA A 500 25.57 -6.44 -12.93
C ALA A 500 25.57 -7.83 -13.57
N VAL A 501 24.78 -8.73 -13.01
CA VAL A 501 24.49 -10.06 -13.54
C VAL A 501 22.99 -10.15 -13.81
N MET A 502 22.63 -10.23 -15.09
CA MET A 502 21.28 -10.53 -15.52
C MET A 502 21.10 -12.05 -15.61
N VAL A 503 20.01 -12.54 -15.00
CA VAL A 503 19.57 -13.94 -15.07
C VAL A 503 18.14 -13.97 -15.61
N GLY A 504 18.02 -14.19 -16.92
CA GLY A 504 16.77 -14.28 -17.67
C GLY A 504 16.29 -15.71 -17.85
N LYS A 505 14.97 -15.88 -17.93
CA LYS A 505 14.32 -17.14 -18.29
C LYS A 505 13.62 -16.96 -19.64
N ALA A 506 14.01 -17.74 -20.62
CA ALA A 506 13.43 -17.71 -21.96
C ALA A 506 12.12 -18.53 -22.03
N GLU A 507 11.34 -18.36 -23.10
CA GLU A 507 10.06 -19.04 -23.29
C GLU A 507 10.18 -20.57 -23.35
N ASP A 508 11.25 -21.10 -23.93
CA ASP A 508 11.58 -22.53 -23.95
C ASP A 508 12.03 -23.09 -22.58
N GLY A 509 12.09 -22.23 -21.56
CA GLY A 509 12.52 -22.57 -20.20
C GLY A 509 14.03 -22.53 -19.97
N SER A 510 14.84 -22.23 -20.99
CA SER A 510 16.28 -22.03 -20.86
C SER A 510 16.61 -20.80 -20.00
N VAL A 511 17.76 -20.84 -19.35
CA VAL A 511 18.27 -19.74 -18.52
C VAL A 511 19.34 -19.01 -19.29
N ILE A 512 19.14 -17.72 -19.49
CA ILE A 512 20.09 -16.81 -20.13
C ILE A 512 20.78 -16.04 -19.01
N ARG A 513 22.11 -16.14 -18.93
CA ARG A 513 22.91 -15.37 -17.99
C ARG A 513 23.84 -14.45 -18.76
N LYS A 514 23.78 -13.14 -18.49
CA LYS A 514 24.70 -12.15 -19.05
C LYS A 514 25.20 -11.23 -17.94
N GLU A 515 26.39 -10.69 -18.13
CA GLU A 515 27.00 -9.80 -17.15
C GLU A 515 27.55 -8.54 -17.81
N SER A 516 27.60 -7.47 -17.04
CA SER A 516 28.14 -6.18 -17.45
C SER A 516 28.75 -5.50 -16.23
N THR A 517 29.75 -4.67 -16.45
CA THR A 517 30.36 -3.86 -15.39
C THR A 517 30.13 -2.39 -15.69
N PHE A 518 29.95 -1.60 -14.64
CA PHE A 518 29.71 -0.18 -14.75
C PHE A 518 30.27 0.56 -13.54
N LYS A 519 30.49 1.87 -13.69
CA LYS A 519 30.98 2.74 -12.63
C LYS A 519 29.94 3.79 -12.32
N LEU A 520 29.77 4.08 -11.03
CA LEU A 520 28.91 5.15 -10.57
C LEU A 520 29.73 6.17 -9.78
N SER A 521 29.36 7.44 -9.95
CA SER A 521 29.85 8.54 -9.12
C SER A 521 28.68 9.42 -8.75
N ARG A 522 28.56 9.75 -7.47
CA ARG A 522 27.64 10.74 -6.95
C ARG A 522 28.07 12.13 -7.41
N SER A 523 27.10 12.98 -7.72
CA SER A 523 27.39 14.38 -8.07
C SER A 523 27.89 15.14 -6.84
N GLU A 524 29.00 15.87 -6.98
CA GLU A 524 29.50 16.82 -5.96
C GLU A 524 29.12 18.27 -6.30
N ALA A 525 28.50 18.52 -7.45
CA ALA A 525 28.16 19.86 -7.92
C ALA A 525 26.93 20.43 -7.19
N PRO A 526 26.89 21.76 -6.95
CA PRO A 526 25.70 22.43 -6.49
C PRO A 526 24.58 22.20 -7.51
N VAL A 527 23.44 21.81 -6.99
CA VAL A 527 22.28 21.36 -7.75
C VAL A 527 21.74 22.52 -8.61
N GLU A 528 22.05 22.54 -9.91
CA GLU A 528 21.36 23.46 -10.82
C GLU A 528 19.86 23.13 -10.82
N GLY A 529 19.07 24.18 -10.64
CA GLY A 529 17.61 24.08 -10.56
C GLY A 529 17.02 23.55 -11.86
N GLY A 530 16.23 22.47 -11.77
CA GLY A 530 15.43 21.96 -12.89
C GLY A 530 14.03 22.57 -12.94
N TYR A 531 13.32 22.35 -14.03
CA TYR A 531 11.89 22.64 -14.13
C TYR A 531 11.10 21.35 -14.30
N ARG A 532 9.93 21.28 -13.66
CA ARG A 532 8.98 20.18 -13.87
C ARG A 532 7.63 20.71 -14.28
N PHE A 533 7.06 20.15 -15.33
CA PHE A 533 5.73 20.49 -15.83
C PHE A 533 4.82 19.26 -15.84
N SER A 534 3.51 19.50 -15.87
CA SER A 534 2.53 18.43 -16.03
C SER A 534 1.42 18.88 -16.97
N ILE A 535 1.04 18.00 -17.88
CA ILE A 535 -0.15 18.15 -18.74
C ILE A 535 -1.15 17.07 -18.39
N LEU A 536 -2.41 17.45 -18.13
CA LEU A 536 -3.45 16.53 -17.64
C LEU A 536 -4.37 16.07 -18.77
N PHE A 537 -4.90 14.85 -18.65
CA PHE A 537 -5.85 14.28 -19.62
C PHE A 537 -7.15 13.86 -18.93
N ASP A 538 -8.26 13.99 -19.65
CA ASP A 538 -9.52 13.37 -19.27
C ASP A 538 -9.54 11.89 -19.69
N PHE A 539 -10.40 11.10 -19.05
CA PHE A 539 -10.53 9.67 -19.35
C PHE A 539 -11.13 9.45 -20.74
N ASP A 540 -10.44 8.67 -21.58
CA ASP A 540 -10.88 8.27 -22.93
C ASP A 540 -11.40 9.43 -23.82
N GLN A 541 -10.85 10.64 -23.63
CA GLN A 541 -11.25 11.83 -24.39
C GLN A 541 -10.29 12.11 -25.55
N PRO A 542 -10.76 12.74 -26.65
CA PRO A 542 -9.96 13.05 -27.84
C PRO A 542 -8.98 14.21 -27.60
N LYS A 543 -8.82 14.69 -26.36
CA LYS A 543 -7.88 15.77 -26.05
C LYS A 543 -6.46 15.25 -26.27
N THR A 544 -5.92 15.54 -27.45
CA THR A 544 -4.58 15.12 -27.86
C THR A 544 -3.52 15.99 -27.20
N VAL A 545 -2.29 15.50 -27.22
CA VAL A 545 -1.11 16.28 -26.84
C VAL A 545 -1.02 17.59 -27.64
N ALA A 546 -1.49 17.62 -28.89
CA ALA A 546 -1.50 18.83 -29.73
C ALA A 546 -2.32 19.99 -29.11
N SER A 547 -3.30 19.71 -28.26
CA SER A 547 -4.02 20.77 -27.53
C SER A 547 -3.14 21.54 -26.53
N TYR A 548 -1.97 20.99 -26.20
CA TYR A 548 -0.95 21.61 -25.35
C TYR A 548 0.21 22.22 -26.14
N ASP A 549 0.16 22.24 -27.48
CA ASP A 549 1.24 22.73 -28.34
C ASP A 549 1.76 24.10 -27.89
N LYS A 550 0.86 25.09 -27.75
CA LYS A 550 1.20 26.43 -27.27
C LYS A 550 1.88 26.45 -25.91
N PHE A 551 1.44 25.61 -24.97
CA PHE A 551 2.09 25.52 -23.65
C PHE A 551 3.50 24.92 -23.78
N LEU A 552 3.66 23.88 -24.59
CA LEU A 552 4.95 23.23 -24.80
C LEU A 552 5.93 24.15 -25.55
N THR A 553 5.46 24.90 -26.54
CA THR A 553 6.28 25.78 -27.38
C THR A 553 6.59 27.12 -26.71
N ASP A 554 5.62 27.76 -26.06
CA ASP A 554 5.79 29.12 -25.52
C ASP A 554 6.29 29.13 -24.06
N VAL A 555 6.07 28.04 -23.30
CA VAL A 555 6.41 27.98 -21.87
C VAL A 555 7.53 26.99 -21.58
N VAL A 556 7.42 25.75 -22.08
CA VAL A 556 8.40 24.69 -21.73
C VAL A 556 9.67 24.82 -22.56
N ALA A 557 9.56 24.91 -23.88
CA ALA A 557 10.72 24.94 -24.79
C ALA A 557 11.72 26.08 -24.49
N PRO A 558 11.32 27.33 -24.17
CA PRO A 558 12.26 28.40 -23.86
C PRO A 558 13.08 28.18 -22.58
N LEU A 559 12.67 27.26 -21.71
CA LEU A 559 13.37 26.93 -20.47
C LEU A 559 14.41 25.82 -20.63
N VAL A 560 14.45 25.17 -21.80
CA VAL A 560 15.44 24.15 -22.13
C VAL A 560 16.72 24.83 -22.62
N LYS A 561 17.82 24.60 -21.92
CA LYS A 561 19.15 25.13 -22.29
C LYS A 561 19.87 24.20 -23.28
N ASN A 562 20.85 24.75 -23.99
CA ASN A 562 21.80 23.96 -24.80
C ASN A 562 22.44 22.86 -23.94
N ASN A 563 22.63 21.68 -24.54
CA ASN A 563 23.16 20.48 -23.87
C ASN A 563 22.35 19.98 -22.65
N GLY A 564 21.17 20.55 -22.38
CA GLY A 564 20.27 20.09 -21.33
C GLY A 564 19.65 18.73 -21.62
N THR A 565 19.02 18.15 -20.61
CA THR A 565 18.26 16.90 -20.73
C THR A 565 16.78 17.16 -20.50
N VAL A 566 15.92 16.61 -21.35
CA VAL A 566 14.47 16.64 -21.20
C VAL A 566 13.97 15.22 -21.02
N ILE A 567 13.45 14.91 -19.84
CA ILE A 567 12.85 13.62 -19.49
C ILE A 567 11.34 13.77 -19.51
N ILE A 568 10.66 12.98 -20.35
CA ILE A 568 9.22 13.02 -20.55
C ILE A 568 8.68 11.67 -20.15
N HIS A 569 7.70 11.64 -19.25
CA HIS A 569 7.13 10.39 -18.83
C HIS A 569 5.62 10.46 -18.66
N GLY A 570 4.93 9.55 -19.36
CA GLY A 570 3.49 9.42 -19.37
C GLY A 570 3.01 8.44 -18.31
N HIS A 571 1.84 8.75 -17.75
CA HIS A 571 1.15 7.94 -16.75
C HIS A 571 -0.34 7.84 -17.07
N THR A 572 -0.96 6.77 -16.60
CA THR A 572 -2.41 6.58 -16.60
C THR A 572 -2.90 6.36 -15.18
N ASP A 573 -4.21 6.37 -15.01
CA ASP A 573 -4.81 5.85 -13.79
C ASP A 573 -4.89 4.30 -13.84
N ILE A 574 -5.56 3.72 -12.84
CA ILE A 574 -5.79 2.28 -12.74
C ILE A 574 -6.97 1.77 -13.60
N ILE A 575 -7.61 2.63 -14.39
CA ILE A 575 -8.78 2.25 -15.17
C ILE A 575 -8.31 1.79 -16.56
N GLY A 576 -8.81 0.62 -16.99
CA GLY A 576 -8.46 0.05 -18.29
C GLY A 576 -7.52 -1.15 -18.19
N ASP A 577 -7.07 -1.61 -19.35
CA ASP A 577 -6.10 -2.70 -19.48
C ASP A 577 -4.66 -2.16 -19.31
N ASP A 578 -3.80 -2.92 -18.63
CA ASP A 578 -2.44 -2.46 -18.31
C ASP A 578 -1.56 -2.30 -19.56
N GLU A 579 -1.67 -3.19 -20.55
CA GLU A 579 -0.90 -3.10 -21.80
C GLU A 579 -1.36 -1.88 -22.62
N TYR A 580 -2.68 -1.68 -22.71
CA TYR A 580 -3.25 -0.49 -23.32
C TYR A 580 -2.75 0.80 -22.65
N ASN A 581 -2.76 0.83 -21.32
CA ASN A 581 -2.34 2.00 -20.53
C ASN A 581 -0.85 2.33 -20.73
N VAL A 582 0.01 1.32 -20.77
CA VAL A 582 1.44 1.50 -21.09
C VAL A 582 1.60 2.11 -22.49
N ASN A 583 0.97 1.51 -23.51
CA ASN A 583 1.05 2.01 -24.89
C ASN A 583 0.53 3.44 -25.04
N LEU A 584 -0.61 3.75 -24.42
CA LEU A 584 -1.20 5.09 -24.44
C LEU A 584 -0.27 6.13 -23.78
N SER A 585 0.31 5.79 -22.63
CA SER A 585 1.21 6.67 -21.91
C SER A 585 2.53 6.93 -22.67
N GLU A 586 3.08 5.90 -23.32
CA GLU A 586 4.27 5.99 -24.18
C GLU A 586 3.99 6.89 -25.39
N GLN A 587 2.87 6.67 -26.08
CA GLN A 587 2.48 7.48 -27.23
C GLN A 587 2.37 8.96 -26.86
N ARG A 588 1.72 9.28 -25.73
CA ARG A 588 1.62 10.67 -25.24
C ARG A 588 2.99 11.27 -24.93
N ALA A 589 3.90 10.50 -24.34
CA ALA A 589 5.26 10.97 -24.06
C ALA A 589 6.04 11.25 -25.36
N GLN A 590 5.94 10.38 -26.37
CA GLN A 590 6.57 10.56 -27.67
C GLN A 590 6.00 11.75 -28.46
N ASP A 591 4.70 12.01 -28.34
CA ASP A 591 4.08 13.17 -28.97
C ASP A 591 4.57 14.48 -28.36
N VAL A 592 4.69 14.55 -27.02
CA VAL A 592 5.27 15.71 -26.34
C VAL A 592 6.73 15.92 -26.78
N LYS A 593 7.51 14.83 -26.86
CA LYS A 593 8.89 14.86 -27.32
C LYS A 593 9.00 15.49 -28.71
N ARG A 594 8.17 15.04 -29.66
CA ARG A 594 8.18 15.53 -31.05
C ARG A 594 7.89 17.03 -31.14
N ILE A 595 6.91 17.51 -30.37
CA ILE A 595 6.57 18.95 -30.31
C ILE A 595 7.75 19.75 -29.75
N LEU A 596 8.34 19.29 -28.64
CA LEU A 596 9.48 19.97 -28.03
C LEU A 596 10.72 19.96 -28.94
N GLU A 597 11.05 18.84 -29.58
CA GLU A 597 12.16 18.76 -30.55
C GLU A 597 11.99 19.78 -31.68
N GLN A 598 10.78 19.90 -32.24
CA GLN A 598 10.48 20.88 -33.27
C GLN A 598 10.57 22.33 -32.75
N ALA A 599 10.05 22.58 -31.56
CA ALA A 599 10.09 23.90 -30.92
C ALA A 599 11.55 24.34 -30.63
N LEU A 600 12.37 23.44 -30.08
CA LEU A 600 13.78 23.72 -29.78
C LEU A 600 14.60 23.94 -31.04
N LYS A 601 14.32 23.20 -32.12
CA LYS A 601 14.92 23.45 -33.43
C LYS A 601 14.61 24.86 -33.94
N ASN A 602 13.37 25.33 -33.77
CA ASN A 602 12.96 26.67 -34.16
C ASN A 602 13.63 27.77 -33.29
N LEU A 603 13.90 27.46 -32.01
CA LEU A 603 14.61 28.36 -31.08
C LEU A 603 16.13 28.33 -31.26
N GLY A 604 16.68 27.39 -32.06
CA GLY A 604 18.12 27.22 -32.22
C GLY A 604 18.82 26.56 -31.02
N THR A 605 18.07 25.90 -30.12
CA THR A 605 18.63 25.17 -28.98
C THR A 605 19.20 23.83 -29.47
N THR A 606 20.48 23.58 -29.20
CA THR A 606 21.23 22.41 -29.71
C THR A 606 21.77 21.51 -28.60
N GLY A 607 22.08 20.27 -28.95
CA GLY A 607 22.71 19.31 -28.03
C GLY A 607 21.79 18.75 -26.95
N VAL A 608 20.48 19.02 -27.03
CA VAL A 608 19.50 18.56 -26.03
C VAL A 608 19.29 17.05 -26.13
N LYS A 609 19.41 16.36 -24.99
CA LYS A 609 19.11 14.94 -24.88
C LYS A 609 17.64 14.74 -24.49
N PHE A 610 16.91 13.95 -25.26
CA PHE A 610 15.52 13.60 -24.96
C PHE A 610 15.39 12.15 -24.50
N GLU A 611 14.67 11.96 -23.41
CA GLU A 611 14.25 10.65 -22.92
C GLU A 611 12.73 10.63 -22.77
N ALA A 612 12.07 9.61 -23.29
CA ALA A 612 10.62 9.46 -23.25
C ALA A 612 10.25 8.06 -22.74
N TYR A 613 9.28 8.00 -21.82
CA TYR A 613 8.86 6.79 -21.12
C TYR A 613 7.34 6.72 -20.96
N GLY A 614 6.75 5.54 -21.17
CA GLY A 614 5.37 5.22 -20.82
C GLY A 614 5.30 4.27 -19.64
N PHE A 615 4.84 4.77 -18.49
CA PHE A 615 4.73 3.96 -17.27
C PHE A 615 3.35 3.34 -17.06
N GLY A 616 2.33 3.78 -17.82
CA GLY A 616 0.95 3.30 -17.65
C GLY A 616 0.45 3.48 -16.22
N SER A 617 -0.18 2.44 -15.69
CA SER A 617 -0.78 2.35 -14.36
C SER A 617 0.19 1.83 -13.29
N ASP A 618 1.49 1.68 -13.60
CA ASP A 618 2.48 1.05 -12.72
C ASP A 618 2.60 1.78 -11.39
N LYS A 619 2.28 1.09 -10.30
CA LYS A 619 2.24 1.65 -8.94
C LYS A 619 3.59 2.18 -8.47
N HIS A 620 4.71 1.71 -9.00
CA HIS A 620 6.04 2.20 -8.61
C HIS A 620 6.36 3.57 -9.20
N TYR A 621 5.75 3.89 -10.34
CA TYR A 621 5.97 5.15 -11.05
C TYR A 621 4.76 6.08 -10.99
N ALA A 622 3.59 5.58 -10.57
CA ALA A 622 2.36 6.33 -10.44
C ALA A 622 2.54 7.56 -9.53
N PRO A 623 2.20 8.77 -10.00
CA PRO A 623 2.32 9.96 -9.19
C PRO A 623 1.41 9.98 -7.95
N PHE A 624 0.27 9.27 -7.97
CA PHE A 624 -0.74 9.21 -6.90
C PHE A 624 -1.31 7.79 -6.71
N GLU A 625 -1.96 7.53 -5.58
CA GLU A 625 -2.40 6.19 -5.15
C GLU A 625 -3.66 5.65 -5.86
N ASN A 626 -4.31 6.43 -6.72
CA ASN A 626 -5.55 6.09 -7.44
C ASN A 626 -6.81 5.83 -6.56
N LYS A 627 -6.77 6.14 -5.26
CA LYS A 627 -7.88 5.87 -4.33
C LYS A 627 -9.04 6.83 -4.54
N LEU A 628 -8.74 8.12 -4.69
CA LEU A 628 -9.74 9.17 -4.88
C LEU A 628 -9.89 9.55 -6.35
N PRO A 629 -11.06 10.07 -6.78
CA PRO A 629 -11.23 10.52 -8.16
C PRO A 629 -10.18 11.55 -8.56
N GLU A 630 -9.88 12.54 -7.72
CA GLU A 630 -8.83 13.52 -8.00
C GLU A 630 -7.45 12.89 -8.24
N GLU A 631 -7.08 11.85 -7.51
CA GLU A 631 -5.81 11.15 -7.71
C GLU A 631 -5.78 10.45 -9.07
N ARG A 632 -6.87 9.79 -9.46
CA ARG A 632 -7.00 9.17 -10.79
C ARG A 632 -6.90 10.22 -11.89
N PHE A 633 -7.59 11.36 -11.72
CA PHE A 633 -7.53 12.48 -12.66
C PHE A 633 -6.13 13.09 -12.78
N TYR A 634 -5.35 13.14 -11.69
CA TYR A 634 -3.96 13.60 -11.73
C TYR A 634 -2.96 12.56 -12.22
N ASN A 635 -3.26 11.27 -12.08
CA ASN A 635 -2.45 10.19 -12.65
C ASN A 635 -2.55 10.12 -14.17
N ARG A 636 -3.65 10.59 -14.77
CA ARG A 636 -3.76 10.77 -16.23
C ARG A 636 -2.97 12.00 -16.66
N THR A 637 -1.64 11.86 -16.73
CA THR A 637 -0.72 12.98 -16.95
C THR A 637 0.49 12.59 -17.78
N VAL A 638 1.08 13.55 -18.47
CA VAL A 638 2.49 13.50 -18.87
C VAL A 638 3.26 14.49 -18.01
N ILE A 639 4.37 14.05 -17.44
CA ILE A 639 5.29 14.88 -16.65
C ILE A 639 6.54 15.14 -17.50
N ILE A 640 7.02 16.37 -17.47
CA ILE A 640 8.16 16.84 -18.26
C ILE A 640 9.17 17.44 -17.31
N ASP A 641 10.35 16.85 -17.23
CA ASP A 641 11.49 17.33 -16.48
C ASP A 641 12.50 17.97 -17.43
N VAL A 642 12.79 19.24 -17.20
CA VAL A 642 13.84 19.99 -17.89
C VAL A 642 15.01 20.13 -16.94
N ILE A 643 16.11 19.50 -17.29
CA ILE A 643 17.33 19.41 -16.50
C ILE A 643 18.41 20.22 -17.23
N PRO A 644 18.94 21.29 -16.62
CA PRO A 644 20.10 21.97 -17.18
C PRO A 644 21.36 21.08 -17.05
N TYR A 645 22.32 21.30 -17.95
CA TYR A 645 23.59 20.57 -17.99
C TYR A 645 24.46 20.86 -16.77
#